data_AF-A0A9W9AHJ8-F1
#
_entry.id   AF-A0A9W9AHJ8-F1
#
_cell.length_a   1.000
_cell.length_b   1.000
_cell.length_c   1.000
_cell.angle_alpha   90.00
_cell.angle_beta   90.00
_cell.angle_gamma   90.00
#
_symmetry.space_group_name_H-M   'P 1'
#
loop_
_entity.id
_entity.type
_entity.pdbx_description
1 polymer ?
#
loop_
_entity_poly.entity_id
_entity_poly.type
_entity_poly.pdbx_seq_one_letter_code
_entity_poly.pdbx_strand_id
1 'polypeptide(L)'
;MDRLCDEILQLVFYELHDPTPFTLLCKRLHHFSQDPYARAHYFLNRYGPAQAVFEALGRGKVVNERVLDILMTSGAHLSRYLVQIAIHHYFFTQTHFVKSKWVRNVSFPVFLHFMQLASTRYGEIPREKGQDDGSLFLTYLRESRYPPSLRSISWETIRDILEIYKFIPFSTKDPITAQFPLVLAVEPRLLPYAVANGFYMDEKYRDFVFRKMFECSSLSDRTAETIAENVRELCRLDPSMFLSRTVAAEICMEARHNEVGYGALKLLANSSDLLFELPILVEDLIKLFLKTRSLTLSSTQVNLRYLFADFPSSDPVVRLVILLTAFLSVEREPGTLSCVPSLKAKLDPLKLGPITLTDMLDILVHPFTDRHHPVFDYMKSELETSEGHNGMDPNEIKAVVGRISARLLELDCKGKLLKKLHDGHSSVHEIVVRAIMDKQVNIADLPDSEDTDRCKSYRTSLCRDNGFFGNTSDYFWSSPGVEDPLNGENAELESGTISDVCKGSSSADTLELGPIGREALTTMINREEQLPTRSRRRTYNYHYSFYNHFEYLPSDYLSVAKWIKNDFGPKHRLTAVFMTHAVLNDNSNILRQYLHDPVTFRVPITLKHFELLARLGRAPNYNLFAAIQNGAEFFHSEEDYVDSNLDYSSRNHKNKYKSTRGSTSHPQVSVVIDRTGSIPSNADFDISTLGKKRPRRSAAENRSYLIPNSDDEVDAMEVDMPEEKANLKLVNHLQLWVKYLGDLQKAEQAKFREQKKRAGGQSNVDVVKTEFLKTLSTNLRALRKYADEKRKTSETFDAPDSDYEDDEYIYKSPRSKKRKL
;
A
#
# COMPACT_ATOMS: atom_id res chain seq x y z
N MET A 1 43.72 28.84 6.24
CA MET A 1 42.90 29.85 5.54
C MET A 1 43.71 31.06 5.12
N ASP A 2 44.45 31.72 6.01
CA ASP A 2 45.20 32.96 5.68
C ASP A 2 46.36 32.83 4.69
N ARG A 3 46.77 31.60 4.33
CA ARG A 3 47.81 31.32 3.32
C ARG A 3 47.26 30.86 1.97
N LEU A 4 45.95 30.69 1.84
CA LEU A 4 45.34 30.29 0.56
C LEU A 4 45.36 31.49 -0.40
N CYS A 5 45.51 31.23 -1.70
CA CYS A 5 45.33 32.25 -2.73
C CYS A 5 43.84 32.56 -2.92
N ASP A 6 43.54 33.72 -3.51
CA ASP A 6 42.18 34.24 -3.59
C ASP A 6 41.28 33.38 -4.50
N GLU A 7 41.86 32.69 -5.50
CA GLU A 7 41.14 31.75 -6.37
C GLU A 7 40.60 30.54 -5.60
N ILE A 8 41.37 30.03 -4.63
CA ILE A 8 40.91 28.92 -3.78
C ILE A 8 39.87 29.42 -2.77
N LEU A 9 40.06 30.63 -2.23
CA LEU A 9 39.06 31.26 -1.35
C LEU A 9 37.75 31.50 -2.09
N GLN A 10 37.81 31.85 -3.37
CA GLN A 10 36.67 32.03 -4.26
C GLN A 10 35.89 30.74 -4.46
N LEU A 11 36.56 29.63 -4.77
CA LEU A 11 35.92 28.31 -4.88
C LEU A 11 35.25 27.90 -3.57
N VAL A 12 35.95 28.06 -2.43
CA VAL A 12 35.38 27.79 -1.11
C VAL A 12 34.15 28.66 -0.85
N PHE A 13 34.22 29.95 -1.17
CA PHE A 13 33.13 30.91 -0.96
C PHE A 13 31.86 30.54 -1.75
N TYR A 14 32.01 30.01 -2.97
CA TYR A 14 30.90 29.63 -3.84
C TYR A 14 30.13 28.40 -3.37
N GLU A 15 30.81 27.48 -2.68
CA GLU A 15 30.19 26.27 -2.14
C GLU A 15 29.42 26.51 -0.83
N LEU A 16 29.58 27.69 -0.19
CA LEU A 16 28.91 27.98 1.06
C LEU A 16 27.41 28.21 0.88
N HIS A 17 26.60 27.55 1.72
CA HIS A 17 25.16 27.83 1.79
C HIS A 17 24.88 29.23 2.37
N ASP A 18 25.64 29.62 3.39
CA ASP A 18 25.63 30.96 3.96
C ASP A 18 27.07 31.44 4.14
N PRO A 19 27.51 32.48 3.40
CA PRO A 19 28.86 33.00 3.53
C PRO A 19 29.05 33.81 4.83
N THR A 20 27.98 34.14 5.57
CA THR A 20 28.07 35.03 6.74
C THR A 20 29.11 34.56 7.77
N PRO A 21 29.11 33.30 8.25
CA PRO A 21 30.11 32.83 9.20
C PRO A 21 31.54 32.92 8.65
N PHE A 22 31.73 32.65 7.36
CA PHE A 22 33.04 32.74 6.69
C PHE A 22 33.59 34.17 6.68
N THR A 23 32.73 35.16 6.46
CA THR A 23 33.13 36.58 6.51
C THR A 23 33.51 37.06 7.92
N LEU A 24 33.05 36.37 8.97
CA LEU A 24 33.31 36.74 10.37
C LEU A 24 34.61 36.15 10.92
N LEU A 25 35.25 35.21 10.22
CA LEU A 25 36.45 34.52 10.69
C LEU A 25 37.69 35.42 10.77
N CYS A 26 37.93 36.24 9.75
CA CYS A 26 39.07 37.18 9.76
C CYS A 26 38.86 38.37 8.81
N LYS A 27 39.65 39.44 9.01
CA LYS A 27 39.56 40.69 8.22
C LYS A 27 39.83 40.46 6.73
N ARG A 28 40.73 39.53 6.38
CA ARG A 28 41.04 39.19 4.97
C ARG A 28 39.82 38.59 4.28
N LEU A 29 39.16 37.62 4.89
CA LEU A 29 37.95 36.99 4.32
C LEU A 29 36.77 37.96 4.29
N HIS A 30 36.67 38.86 5.29
CA HIS A 30 35.71 39.96 5.23
C HIS A 30 35.94 40.85 4.00
N HIS A 31 37.17 41.30 3.77
CA HIS A 31 37.52 42.15 2.63
C HIS A 31 37.27 41.44 1.29
N PHE A 32 37.71 40.18 1.17
CA PHE A 32 37.44 39.33 0.01
C PHE A 32 35.93 39.24 -0.29
N SER A 33 35.10 39.05 0.74
CA SER A 33 33.64 38.99 0.58
C SER A 33 32.98 40.34 0.19
N GLN A 34 33.71 41.45 0.24
CA GLN A 34 33.22 42.76 -0.24
C GLN A 34 33.41 42.95 -1.73
N ASP A 35 34.25 42.14 -2.39
CA ASP A 35 34.49 42.25 -3.82
C ASP A 35 33.19 42.03 -4.63
N PRO A 36 32.78 42.99 -5.48
CA PRO A 36 31.60 42.85 -6.33
C PRO A 36 31.64 41.63 -7.24
N TYR A 37 32.83 41.24 -7.73
CA TYR A 37 32.98 40.09 -8.62
C TYR A 37 32.75 38.78 -7.87
N ALA A 38 33.42 38.59 -6.72
CA ALA A 38 33.16 37.46 -5.84
C ALA A 38 31.68 37.34 -5.44
N ARG A 39 31.01 38.47 -5.14
CA ARG A 39 29.57 38.47 -4.79
C ARG A 39 28.66 38.06 -5.94
N ALA A 40 28.87 38.62 -7.14
CA ALA A 40 28.05 38.31 -8.30
C ALA A 40 28.16 36.82 -8.69
N HIS A 41 29.38 36.30 -8.74
CA HIS A 41 29.62 34.90 -9.06
C HIS A 41 29.17 33.93 -7.96
N TYR A 42 29.15 34.35 -6.69
CA TYR A 42 28.51 33.57 -5.63
C TYR A 42 27.03 33.32 -5.96
N PHE A 43 26.27 34.35 -6.38
CA PHE A 43 24.87 34.15 -6.73
C PHE A 43 24.70 33.28 -7.98
N LEU A 44 25.54 33.46 -9.00
CA LEU A 44 25.51 32.66 -10.23
C LEU A 44 25.81 31.19 -9.98
N ASN A 45 26.87 30.88 -9.22
CA ASN A 45 27.26 29.49 -8.95
C ASN A 45 26.28 28.81 -8.00
N ARG A 46 25.78 29.52 -6.99
CA ARG A 46 24.90 28.93 -5.98
C ARG A 46 23.48 28.69 -6.48
N TYR A 47 22.93 29.62 -7.26
CA TYR A 47 21.51 29.63 -7.62
C TYR A 47 21.27 29.45 -9.12
N GLY A 48 22.32 29.48 -9.93
CA GLY A 48 22.24 29.43 -11.38
C GLY A 48 21.82 30.78 -12.01
N PRO A 49 21.99 30.93 -13.32
CA PRO A 49 21.69 32.17 -14.05
C PRO A 49 20.25 32.66 -13.87
N ALA A 50 19.27 31.74 -13.84
CA ALA A 50 17.85 32.07 -13.78
C ALA A 50 17.40 32.72 -12.45
N GLN A 51 18.01 32.33 -11.32
CA GLN A 51 17.60 32.79 -9.98
C GLN A 51 18.59 33.80 -9.37
N ALA A 52 19.78 33.96 -9.94
CA ALA A 52 20.85 34.80 -9.37
C ALA A 52 20.38 36.23 -9.05
N VAL A 53 19.67 36.88 -9.99
CA VAL A 53 19.16 38.26 -9.78
C VAL A 53 18.12 38.31 -8.68
N PHE A 54 17.20 37.33 -8.64
CA PHE A 54 16.16 37.25 -7.60
C PHE A 54 16.79 37.12 -6.21
N GLU A 55 17.73 36.20 -6.04
CA GLU A 55 18.38 35.97 -4.74
C GLU A 55 19.30 37.13 -4.34
N ALA A 56 19.96 37.78 -5.32
CA ALA A 56 20.74 39.00 -5.09
C ALA A 56 19.86 40.12 -4.52
N LEU A 57 18.73 40.44 -5.17
CA LEU A 57 17.83 41.49 -4.72
C LEU A 57 17.24 41.21 -3.31
N GLY A 58 17.13 39.95 -2.91
CA GLY A 58 16.73 39.57 -1.54
C GLY A 58 17.77 39.89 -0.46
N ARG A 59 19.03 40.08 -0.86
CA ARG A 59 20.16 40.46 0.00
C ARG A 59 20.60 41.89 -0.29
N GLY A 60 19.68 42.83 -0.31
CA GLY A 60 19.93 44.23 -0.71
C GLY A 60 21.07 44.98 0.01
N LYS A 61 21.53 44.53 1.19
CA LYS A 61 22.73 45.06 1.86
C LYS A 61 24.05 44.67 1.19
N VAL A 62 24.04 43.59 0.39
CA VAL A 62 25.21 42.99 -0.26
C VAL A 62 25.29 43.45 -1.72
N VAL A 63 24.17 43.84 -2.32
CA VAL A 63 24.09 44.26 -3.73
C VAL A 63 24.38 45.75 -3.85
N ASN A 64 25.24 46.09 -4.80
CA ASN A 64 25.50 47.45 -5.27
C ASN A 64 25.40 47.50 -6.81
N GLU A 65 25.57 48.69 -7.40
CA GLU A 65 25.48 48.90 -8.85
C GLU A 65 26.45 48.00 -9.60
N ARG A 66 27.69 47.86 -9.10
CA ARG A 66 28.73 47.04 -9.72
C ARG A 66 28.41 45.55 -9.68
N VAL A 67 27.80 45.05 -8.61
CA VAL A 67 27.34 43.65 -8.52
C VAL A 67 26.26 43.39 -9.57
N LEU A 68 25.32 44.33 -9.77
CA LEU A 68 24.28 44.19 -10.80
C LEU A 68 24.90 44.17 -12.20
N ASP A 69 25.83 45.06 -12.51
CA ASP A 69 26.52 45.07 -13.80
C ASP A 69 27.28 43.77 -14.07
N ILE A 70 27.98 43.24 -13.07
CA ILE A 70 28.73 41.98 -13.20
C ILE A 70 27.76 40.81 -13.37
N LEU A 71 26.63 40.78 -12.66
CA LEU A 71 25.59 39.77 -12.86
C LEU A 71 25.09 39.79 -14.32
N MET A 72 24.74 40.95 -14.86
CA MET A 72 24.24 41.06 -16.25
C MET A 72 25.29 40.65 -17.28
N THR A 73 26.53 41.13 -17.13
CA THR A 73 27.63 40.82 -18.05
C THR A 73 28.10 39.37 -17.95
N SER A 74 27.91 38.73 -16.80
CA SER A 74 28.28 37.32 -16.56
C SER A 74 27.12 36.35 -16.86
N GLY A 75 26.06 36.81 -17.52
CA GLY A 75 24.98 35.96 -18.02
C GLY A 75 23.84 35.70 -17.04
N ALA A 76 23.70 36.48 -15.97
CA ALA A 76 22.51 36.39 -15.11
C ALA A 76 21.24 36.73 -15.91
N HIS A 77 20.19 35.96 -15.70
CA HIS A 77 18.94 36.12 -16.42
C HIS A 77 18.13 37.28 -15.82
N LEU A 78 17.73 38.22 -16.67
CA LEU A 78 16.90 39.36 -16.29
C LEU A 78 15.64 39.37 -17.14
N SER A 79 14.57 38.71 -16.69
CA SER A 79 13.28 38.74 -17.39
C SER A 79 12.52 40.03 -17.10
N ARG A 80 11.72 40.51 -18.07
CA ARG A 80 10.82 41.65 -17.84
C ARG A 80 9.84 41.37 -16.68
N TYR A 81 9.38 40.13 -16.59
CA TYR A 81 8.54 39.66 -15.48
C TYR A 81 9.18 39.87 -14.10
N LEU A 82 10.45 39.50 -13.91
CA LEU A 82 11.16 39.73 -12.66
C LEU A 82 11.19 41.22 -12.30
N VAL A 83 11.43 42.07 -13.30
CA VAL A 83 11.46 43.52 -13.12
C VAL A 83 10.09 44.06 -12.71
N GLN A 84 9.02 43.65 -13.38
CA GLN A 84 7.64 44.04 -13.04
C GLN A 84 7.33 43.69 -11.58
N ILE A 85 7.62 42.45 -11.17
CA ILE A 85 7.39 41.99 -9.80
C ILE A 85 8.27 42.75 -8.78
N ALA A 86 9.52 43.06 -9.13
CA ALA A 86 10.41 43.85 -8.28
C ALA A 86 9.90 45.28 -8.08
N ILE A 87 9.48 45.96 -9.16
CA ILE A 87 8.87 47.30 -9.10
C ILE A 87 7.64 47.28 -8.20
N HIS A 88 6.75 46.31 -8.41
CA HIS A 88 5.54 46.22 -7.60
C HIS A 88 5.83 45.94 -6.12
N HIS A 89 6.83 45.12 -5.81
CA HIS A 89 7.23 44.80 -4.44
C HIS A 89 7.86 46.01 -3.72
N TYR A 90 8.72 46.74 -4.42
CA TYR A 90 9.46 47.89 -3.90
C TYR A 90 8.52 49.04 -3.54
N PHE A 91 7.55 49.37 -4.41
CA PHE A 91 6.61 50.47 -4.23
C PHE A 91 5.31 50.09 -3.51
N PHE A 92 5.24 48.92 -2.87
CA PHE A 92 4.06 48.45 -2.12
C PHE A 92 2.75 48.41 -2.93
N THR A 93 2.83 48.17 -4.23
CA THR A 93 1.62 48.11 -5.06
C THR A 93 1.04 46.71 -5.04
N GLN A 94 1.71 45.69 -5.63
CA GLN A 94 1.17 44.33 -5.75
C GLN A 94 2.22 43.23 -5.86
N THR A 95 2.34 42.38 -4.83
CA THR A 95 3.04 41.09 -4.96
C THR A 95 2.38 40.06 -4.06
N HIS A 96 1.71 39.07 -4.66
CA HIS A 96 0.88 38.13 -3.93
C HIS A 96 1.67 36.99 -3.27
N PHE A 97 2.82 36.60 -3.82
CA PHE A 97 3.58 35.42 -3.35
C PHE A 97 4.87 35.74 -2.57
N VAL A 98 5.48 36.91 -2.76
CA VAL A 98 6.70 37.31 -2.03
C VAL A 98 6.36 38.05 -0.73
N LYS A 99 6.31 37.30 0.38
CA LYS A 99 5.96 37.83 1.72
C LYS A 99 7.14 38.43 2.50
N SER A 100 8.38 38.23 2.04
CA SER A 100 9.58 38.72 2.72
C SER A 100 9.89 40.20 2.37
N LYS A 101 10.82 40.80 3.10
CA LYS A 101 11.42 42.12 2.78
C LYS A 101 12.42 42.02 1.61
N TRP A 102 12.05 41.35 0.53
CA TRP A 102 12.89 41.03 -0.63
C TRP A 102 13.62 42.26 -1.22
N VAL A 103 13.10 42.91 -2.26
CA VAL A 103 13.76 44.09 -2.86
C VAL A 103 13.68 45.33 -1.97
N ARG A 104 12.82 45.33 -0.95
CA ARG A 104 12.64 46.44 0.00
C ARG A 104 13.88 46.76 0.84
N ASN A 105 14.83 45.83 0.93
CA ASN A 105 16.10 46.05 1.62
C ASN A 105 17.20 46.59 0.69
N VAL A 106 16.93 46.74 -0.60
CA VAL A 106 17.84 47.34 -1.58
C VAL A 106 17.79 48.85 -1.42
N SER A 107 18.95 49.52 -1.46
CA SER A 107 19.00 50.98 -1.38
C SER A 107 18.39 51.61 -2.63
N PHE A 108 17.77 52.78 -2.48
CA PHE A 108 17.12 53.46 -3.61
C PHE A 108 18.05 53.72 -4.81
N PRO A 109 19.32 54.17 -4.63
CA PRO A 109 20.24 54.34 -5.76
C PRO A 109 20.48 53.04 -6.55
N VAL A 110 20.71 51.94 -5.84
CA VAL A 110 20.94 50.61 -6.45
C VAL A 110 19.67 50.12 -7.15
N PHE A 111 18.49 50.37 -6.57
CA PHE A 111 17.22 50.02 -7.20
C PHE A 111 16.92 50.87 -8.45
N LEU A 112 17.29 52.15 -8.45
CA LEU A 112 17.19 53.01 -9.62
C LEU A 112 18.12 52.51 -10.74
N HIS A 113 19.36 52.14 -10.41
CA HIS A 113 20.29 51.52 -11.36
C HIS A 113 19.72 50.22 -11.96
N PHE A 114 19.12 49.36 -11.13
CA PHE A 114 18.41 48.16 -11.59
C PHE A 114 17.29 48.48 -12.59
N MET A 115 16.47 49.52 -12.33
CA MET A 115 15.43 49.95 -13.26
C MET A 115 16.01 50.54 -14.56
N GLN A 116 17.14 51.25 -14.50
CA GLN A 116 17.83 51.76 -15.68
C GLN A 116 18.36 50.63 -16.56
N LEU A 117 18.96 49.60 -15.97
CA LEU A 117 19.39 48.40 -16.69
C LEU A 117 18.20 47.72 -17.41
N ALA A 118 17.06 47.60 -16.72
CA ALA A 118 15.86 47.02 -17.31
C ALA A 118 15.26 47.88 -18.43
N SER A 119 15.18 49.20 -18.25
CA SER A 119 14.64 50.13 -19.26
C SER A 119 15.54 50.22 -20.48
N THR A 120 16.86 50.15 -20.30
CA THR A 120 17.81 50.07 -21.43
C THR A 120 17.60 48.80 -22.26
N ARG A 121 17.20 47.69 -21.61
CA ARG A 121 17.01 46.40 -22.27
C ARG A 121 15.65 46.24 -22.92
N TYR A 122 14.58 46.72 -22.28
CA TYR A 122 13.20 46.43 -22.66
C TYR A 122 12.38 47.67 -23.03
N GLY A 123 12.93 48.87 -22.91
CA GLY A 123 12.22 50.12 -23.13
C GLY A 123 11.18 50.38 -22.05
N GLU A 124 9.93 50.59 -22.48
CA GLU A 124 8.81 50.81 -21.56
C GLU A 124 8.35 49.50 -20.92
N ILE A 125 8.26 49.50 -19.58
CA ILE A 125 7.83 48.34 -18.80
C ILE A 125 6.41 48.60 -18.30
N PRO A 126 5.41 47.81 -18.73
CA PRO A 126 4.04 47.93 -18.25
C PRO A 126 3.97 47.72 -16.72
N ARG A 127 3.21 48.58 -16.05
CA ARG A 127 3.07 48.63 -14.58
C ARG A 127 1.63 48.51 -14.10
N GLU A 128 0.69 48.28 -15.01
CA GLU A 128 -0.74 48.20 -14.68
C GLU A 128 -1.10 46.85 -14.05
N LYS A 129 -2.15 46.86 -13.23
CA LYS A 129 -2.65 45.66 -12.56
C LYS A 129 -3.10 44.63 -13.59
N GLY A 130 -2.53 43.42 -13.53
CA GLY A 130 -2.91 42.30 -14.41
C GLY A 130 -2.34 42.38 -15.83
N GLN A 131 -1.49 43.36 -16.11
CA GLN A 131 -0.75 43.51 -17.37
C GLN A 131 0.70 43.03 -17.25
N ASP A 132 1.07 42.43 -16.11
CA ASP A 132 2.36 41.78 -15.96
C ASP A 132 2.43 40.50 -16.79
N ASP A 133 3.63 40.15 -17.26
CA ASP A 133 3.85 39.00 -18.14
C ASP A 133 3.38 37.69 -17.49
N GLY A 134 3.43 37.59 -16.16
CA GLY A 134 2.93 36.45 -15.42
C GLY A 134 1.41 36.33 -15.46
N SER A 135 0.70 37.43 -15.29
CA SER A 135 -0.77 37.47 -15.44
C SER A 135 -1.21 37.15 -16.86
N LEU A 136 -0.50 37.66 -17.88
CA LEU A 136 -0.76 37.33 -19.29
C LEU A 136 -0.54 35.84 -19.56
N PHE A 137 0.59 35.29 -19.09
CA PHE A 137 0.91 33.87 -19.21
C PHE A 137 -0.16 32.97 -18.55
N LEU A 138 -0.55 33.29 -17.32
CA LEU A 138 -1.59 32.54 -16.59
C LEU A 138 -2.98 32.67 -17.24
N THR A 139 -3.27 33.81 -17.85
CA THR A 139 -4.53 34.03 -18.56
C THR A 139 -4.56 33.20 -19.84
N TYR A 140 -3.47 33.17 -20.61
CA TYR A 140 -3.33 32.29 -21.78
C TYR A 140 -3.52 30.81 -21.42
N LEU A 141 -2.90 30.33 -20.34
CA LEU A 141 -3.09 28.95 -19.87
C LEU A 141 -4.54 28.66 -19.46
N ARG A 142 -5.20 29.59 -18.78
CA ARG A 142 -6.60 29.44 -18.37
C ARG A 142 -7.54 29.41 -19.57
N GLU A 143 -7.27 30.26 -20.56
CA GLU A 143 -8.05 30.36 -21.79
C GLU A 143 -7.76 29.25 -22.81
N SER A 144 -6.72 28.45 -22.59
CA SER A 144 -6.37 27.32 -23.47
C SER A 144 -7.48 26.27 -23.63
N ARG A 145 -8.43 26.23 -22.67
CA ARG A 145 -9.61 25.37 -22.70
C ARG A 145 -10.71 25.90 -23.65
N TYR A 146 -10.65 27.17 -24.03
CA TYR A 146 -11.61 27.78 -24.95
C TYR A 146 -11.13 27.65 -26.41
N PRO A 147 -12.07 27.68 -27.37
CA PRO A 147 -11.76 27.78 -28.79
C PRO A 147 -10.87 29.00 -29.08
N PRO A 148 -9.97 28.93 -30.09
CA PRO A 148 -9.05 30.02 -30.42
C PRO A 148 -9.72 31.38 -30.63
N SER A 149 -10.97 31.41 -31.13
CA SER A 149 -11.76 32.62 -31.37
C SER A 149 -12.19 33.36 -30.10
N LEU A 150 -12.21 32.70 -28.95
CA LEU A 150 -12.61 33.28 -27.66
C LEU A 150 -11.42 33.65 -26.76
N ARG A 151 -10.19 33.40 -27.22
CA ARG A 151 -8.98 33.70 -26.45
C ARG A 151 -8.65 35.19 -26.58
N SER A 152 -8.39 35.84 -25.46
CA SER A 152 -7.97 37.24 -25.41
C SER A 152 -6.47 37.38 -25.70
N ILE A 153 -5.69 36.33 -25.47
CA ILE A 153 -4.24 36.32 -25.66
C ILE A 153 -3.86 35.33 -26.77
N SER A 154 -3.16 35.83 -27.78
CA SER A 154 -2.62 35.04 -28.89
C SER A 154 -1.35 34.29 -28.48
N TRP A 155 -1.03 33.19 -29.19
CA TRP A 155 0.22 32.47 -28.92
C TRP A 155 1.44 33.29 -29.33
N GLU A 156 1.31 34.16 -30.34
CA GLU A 156 2.34 35.12 -30.76
C GLU A 156 2.72 36.06 -29.61
N THR A 157 1.74 36.52 -28.83
CA THR A 157 2.00 37.34 -27.64
C THR A 157 2.84 36.60 -26.61
N ILE A 158 2.57 35.30 -26.39
CA ILE A 158 3.36 34.47 -25.46
C ILE A 158 4.74 34.17 -26.02
N ARG A 159 4.87 33.94 -27.33
CA ARG A 159 6.16 33.82 -28.01
C ARG A 159 7.00 35.07 -27.76
N ASP A 160 6.44 36.25 -27.97
CA ASP A 160 7.18 37.51 -27.78
C ASP A 160 7.59 37.72 -26.30
N ILE A 161 6.73 37.30 -25.35
CA ILE A 161 7.06 37.29 -23.91
C ILE A 161 8.25 36.38 -23.60
N LEU A 162 8.33 35.19 -24.19
CA LEU A 162 9.47 34.28 -24.03
C LEU A 162 10.71 34.77 -24.79
N GLU A 163 10.58 35.14 -26.06
CA GLU A 163 11.69 35.44 -26.95
C GLU A 163 12.31 36.81 -26.67
N ILE A 164 11.50 37.86 -26.65
CA ILE A 164 11.96 39.25 -26.55
C ILE A 164 12.17 39.60 -25.08
N TYR A 165 11.19 39.28 -24.23
CA TYR A 165 11.17 39.68 -22.82
C TYR A 165 11.76 38.65 -21.86
N LYS A 166 12.30 37.55 -22.42
CA LYS A 166 13.08 36.53 -21.71
C LYS A 166 12.31 35.94 -20.54
N PHE A 167 11.01 35.74 -20.69
CA PHE A 167 10.17 35.24 -19.62
C PHE A 167 10.58 33.83 -19.15
N ILE A 168 10.75 33.67 -17.84
CA ILE A 168 10.92 32.38 -17.16
C ILE A 168 10.58 32.58 -15.67
N PRO A 169 10.03 31.56 -14.99
CA PRO A 169 9.92 31.57 -13.54
C PRO A 169 11.30 31.73 -12.89
N PHE A 170 11.42 32.68 -11.97
CA PHE A 170 12.73 33.10 -11.41
C PHE A 170 12.93 32.69 -9.94
N SER A 171 11.97 31.96 -9.35
CA SER A 171 12.04 31.47 -7.97
C SER A 171 11.25 30.18 -7.81
N THR A 172 11.71 29.25 -6.98
CA THR A 172 10.92 28.06 -6.63
C THR A 172 9.61 28.39 -5.89
N LYS A 173 9.47 29.62 -5.38
CA LYS A 173 8.24 30.12 -4.73
C LYS A 173 7.28 30.79 -5.71
N ASP A 174 7.71 30.96 -6.96
CA ASP A 174 6.89 31.54 -8.02
C ASP A 174 5.78 30.55 -8.40
N PRO A 175 4.50 30.96 -8.31
CA PRO A 175 3.37 30.10 -8.67
C PRO A 175 3.40 29.64 -10.14
N ILE A 176 4.09 30.39 -11.02
CA ILE A 176 4.21 30.04 -12.44
C ILE A 176 5.14 28.85 -12.64
N THR A 177 6.10 28.59 -11.74
CA THR A 177 7.05 27.46 -11.87
C THR A 177 6.36 26.12 -12.12
N ALA A 178 5.26 25.86 -11.42
CA ALA A 178 4.51 24.60 -11.58
C ALA A 178 3.67 24.56 -12.87
N GLN A 179 3.25 25.73 -13.37
CA GLN A 179 2.37 25.85 -14.54
C GLN A 179 3.15 26.10 -15.83
N PHE A 180 4.41 26.51 -15.74
CA PHE A 180 5.22 26.88 -16.89
C PHE A 180 5.34 25.76 -17.93
N PRO A 181 5.61 24.49 -17.54
CA PRO A 181 5.66 23.40 -18.52
C PRO A 181 4.33 23.19 -19.25
N LEU A 182 3.19 23.54 -18.63
CA LEU A 182 1.86 23.35 -19.23
C LEU A 182 1.66 24.16 -20.50
N VAL A 183 2.42 25.24 -20.70
CA VAL A 183 2.34 26.01 -21.94
C VAL A 183 2.73 25.16 -23.14
N LEU A 184 3.61 24.17 -22.94
CA LEU A 184 4.06 23.25 -23.98
C LEU A 184 2.99 22.23 -24.34
N ALA A 185 2.07 21.92 -23.41
CA ALA A 185 0.89 21.10 -23.69
C ALA A 185 -0.19 21.84 -24.51
N VAL A 186 -0.09 23.17 -24.59
CA VAL A 186 -0.97 24.04 -25.37
C VAL A 186 -0.33 24.38 -26.72
N GLU A 187 0.94 24.76 -26.72
CA GLU A 187 1.70 25.18 -27.90
C GLU A 187 3.16 24.67 -27.80
N PRO A 188 3.47 23.50 -28.40
CA PRO A 188 4.80 22.90 -28.37
C PRO A 188 5.90 23.79 -28.97
N ARG A 189 5.57 24.64 -29.95
CA ARG A 189 6.52 25.54 -30.64
C ARG A 189 7.17 26.57 -29.70
N LEU A 190 6.68 26.71 -28.47
CA LEU A 190 7.28 27.57 -27.46
C LEU A 190 8.53 26.96 -26.80
N LEU A 191 8.77 25.64 -26.96
CA LEU A 191 9.89 24.95 -26.31
C LEU A 191 11.26 25.57 -26.61
N PRO A 192 11.64 25.89 -27.87
CA PRO A 192 12.95 26.46 -28.16
C PRO A 192 13.19 27.80 -27.43
N TYR A 193 12.16 28.63 -27.31
CA TYR A 193 12.25 29.91 -26.61
C TYR A 193 12.36 29.73 -25.10
N ALA A 194 11.65 28.75 -24.54
CA ALA A 194 11.77 28.39 -23.14
C ALA A 194 13.18 27.87 -22.80
N VAL A 195 13.72 26.95 -23.62
CA VAL A 195 15.06 26.39 -23.45
C VAL A 195 16.13 27.48 -23.59
N ALA A 196 15.98 28.40 -24.55
CA ALA A 196 16.87 29.55 -24.70
C ALA A 196 16.90 30.47 -23.46
N ASN A 197 15.85 30.45 -22.63
CA ASN A 197 15.78 31.18 -21.37
C ASN A 197 16.25 30.36 -20.15
N GLY A 198 16.74 29.14 -20.35
CA GLY A 198 17.25 28.26 -19.29
C GLY A 198 16.22 27.28 -18.73
N PHE A 199 15.09 27.06 -19.41
CA PHE A 199 14.18 25.96 -19.06
C PHE A 199 14.81 24.61 -19.41
N TYR A 200 14.76 23.67 -18.48
CA TYR A 200 15.22 22.30 -18.68
C TYR A 200 14.04 21.36 -18.40
N MET A 201 13.75 20.49 -19.36
CA MET A 201 12.71 19.48 -19.21
C MET A 201 13.27 18.26 -18.47
N ASP A 202 12.65 17.89 -17.34
CA ASP A 202 12.92 16.62 -16.68
C ASP A 202 11.86 15.57 -17.05
N GLU A 203 12.13 14.31 -16.72
CA GLU A 203 11.24 13.19 -17.01
C GLU A 203 9.83 13.38 -16.43
N LYS A 204 9.74 13.98 -15.24
CA LYS A 204 8.47 14.21 -14.56
C LYS A 204 7.64 15.29 -15.27
N TYR A 205 8.29 16.38 -15.70
CA TYR A 205 7.63 17.42 -16.47
C TYR A 205 7.23 16.93 -17.86
N ARG A 206 8.04 16.09 -18.50
CA ARG A 206 7.69 15.43 -19.77
C ARG A 206 6.35 14.68 -19.64
N ASP A 207 6.25 13.78 -18.67
CA ASP A 207 5.04 12.99 -18.47
C ASP A 207 3.83 13.87 -18.12
N PHE A 208 4.02 14.89 -17.27
CA PHE A 208 2.97 15.85 -16.95
C PHE A 208 2.47 16.65 -18.16
N VAL A 209 3.38 17.09 -19.04
CA VAL A 209 3.03 17.79 -20.28
C VAL A 209 2.21 16.89 -21.18
N PHE A 210 2.63 15.64 -21.40
CA PHE A 210 1.85 14.69 -22.19
C PHE A 210 0.50 14.39 -21.54
N ARG A 211 0.42 14.15 -20.23
CA ARG A 211 -0.87 13.98 -19.54
C ARG A 211 -1.83 15.11 -19.85
N LYS A 212 -1.33 16.35 -19.84
CA LYS A 212 -2.13 17.55 -20.12
C LYS A 212 -2.47 17.76 -21.58
N MET A 213 -1.65 17.28 -22.52
CA MET A 213 -2.02 17.24 -23.93
C MET A 213 -3.23 16.33 -24.18
N PHE A 214 -3.27 15.19 -23.48
CA PHE A 214 -4.34 14.19 -23.60
C PHE A 214 -5.51 14.41 -22.66
N GLU A 215 -5.53 15.48 -21.85
CA GLU A 215 -6.60 15.76 -20.88
C GLU A 215 -7.96 15.97 -21.59
N CYS A 216 -8.98 15.22 -21.15
CA CYS A 216 -10.34 15.38 -21.66
C CYS A 216 -10.97 16.65 -21.08
N SER A 217 -11.30 17.63 -21.94
CA SER A 217 -12.04 18.82 -21.56
C SER A 217 -13.29 18.94 -22.43
N SER A 218 -14.46 18.83 -21.81
CA SER A 218 -15.77 18.95 -22.48
C SER A 218 -16.01 20.30 -23.17
N LEU A 219 -15.19 21.31 -22.86
CA LEU A 219 -15.27 22.66 -23.41
C LEU A 219 -14.26 22.90 -24.56
N SER A 220 -13.41 21.92 -24.86
CA SER A 220 -12.29 22.08 -25.81
C SER A 220 -12.63 21.47 -27.16
N ASP A 221 -12.51 22.24 -28.25
CA ASP A 221 -12.65 21.78 -29.64
C ASP A 221 -11.42 20.99 -30.14
N ARG A 222 -10.68 20.33 -29.25
CA ARG A 222 -9.45 19.60 -29.64
C ARG A 222 -9.84 18.29 -30.32
N THR A 223 -9.26 18.05 -31.48
CA THR A 223 -9.41 16.80 -32.22
C THR A 223 -8.26 15.84 -31.90
N ALA A 224 -8.43 14.56 -32.25
CA ALA A 224 -7.39 13.55 -32.06
C ALA A 224 -6.14 13.88 -32.90
N GLU A 225 -6.36 14.44 -34.09
CA GLU A 225 -5.32 14.90 -35.02
C GLU A 225 -4.50 16.04 -34.42
N THR A 226 -5.16 17.05 -33.83
CA THR A 226 -4.46 18.17 -33.17
C THR A 226 -3.59 17.69 -32.00
N ILE A 227 -4.07 16.71 -31.21
CA ILE A 227 -3.27 16.13 -30.12
C ILE A 227 -2.05 15.40 -30.69
N ALA A 228 -2.25 14.56 -31.71
CA ALA A 228 -1.15 13.81 -32.34
C ALA A 228 -0.12 14.75 -33.00
N GLU A 229 -0.55 15.82 -33.67
CA GLU A 229 0.33 16.85 -34.24
C GLU A 229 1.16 17.55 -33.15
N ASN A 230 0.54 17.90 -32.02
CA ASN A 230 1.25 18.52 -30.90
C ASN A 230 2.32 17.59 -30.31
N VAL A 231 2.01 16.29 -30.19
CA VAL A 231 2.99 15.28 -29.74
C VAL A 231 4.15 15.19 -30.72
N ARG A 232 3.88 15.05 -32.02
CA ARG A 232 4.93 15.00 -33.06
C ARG A 232 5.80 16.23 -33.06
N GLU A 233 5.20 17.42 -32.97
CA GLU A 233 5.94 18.67 -32.97
C GLU A 233 6.86 18.76 -31.74
N LEU A 234 6.39 18.34 -30.57
CA LEU A 234 7.22 18.33 -29.37
C LEU A 234 8.40 17.34 -29.47
N CYS A 235 8.16 16.14 -30.00
CA CYS A 235 9.21 15.13 -30.23
C CYS A 235 10.20 15.58 -31.32
N ARG A 236 9.74 16.34 -32.32
CA ARG A 236 10.58 16.93 -33.38
C ARG A 236 11.50 18.03 -32.84
N LEU A 237 11.01 18.83 -31.89
CA LEU A 237 11.74 19.94 -31.29
C LEU A 237 12.80 19.46 -30.27
N ASP A 238 12.55 18.36 -29.58
CA ASP A 238 13.47 17.78 -28.60
C ASP A 238 13.38 16.25 -28.61
N PRO A 239 14.45 15.52 -29.00
CA PRO A 239 14.46 14.06 -29.02
C PRO A 239 14.26 13.38 -27.67
N SER A 240 14.49 14.10 -26.56
CA SER A 240 14.22 13.58 -25.20
C SER A 240 12.72 13.54 -24.87
N MET A 241 11.90 14.22 -25.68
CA MET A 241 10.45 14.21 -25.59
C MET A 241 9.87 13.03 -26.35
N PHE A 242 9.24 12.12 -25.62
CA PHE A 242 8.50 10.99 -26.17
C PHE A 242 7.36 10.62 -25.21
N LEU A 243 6.28 10.05 -25.74
CA LEU A 243 5.19 9.54 -24.92
C LEU A 243 5.67 8.27 -24.20
N SER A 244 5.62 8.25 -22.86
CA SER A 244 6.02 7.10 -22.05
C SER A 244 4.92 6.02 -22.01
N ARG A 245 5.30 4.77 -21.69
CA ARG A 245 4.35 3.67 -21.44
C ARG A 245 3.45 3.99 -20.25
N THR A 246 3.95 4.74 -19.27
CA THR A 246 3.18 5.19 -18.11
C THR A 246 2.00 6.04 -18.53
N VAL A 247 2.24 7.12 -19.29
CA VAL A 247 1.16 8.01 -19.73
C VAL A 247 0.24 7.31 -20.74
N ALA A 248 0.77 6.48 -21.63
CA ALA A 248 -0.05 5.70 -22.55
C ALA A 248 -1.00 4.73 -21.83
N ALA A 249 -0.53 4.04 -20.78
CA ALA A 249 -1.38 3.20 -19.94
C ALA A 249 -2.47 4.00 -19.22
N GLU A 250 -2.13 5.19 -18.72
CA GLU A 250 -3.09 6.09 -18.09
C GLU A 250 -4.19 6.56 -19.06
N ILE A 251 -3.83 6.83 -20.33
CA ILE A 251 -4.77 7.15 -21.41
C ILE A 251 -5.65 5.93 -21.72
N CYS A 252 -5.07 4.74 -21.84
CA CYS A 252 -5.82 3.50 -22.04
C CYS A 252 -6.85 3.26 -20.93
N MET A 253 -6.52 3.58 -19.67
CA MET A 253 -7.45 3.47 -18.54
C MET A 253 -8.65 4.42 -18.59
N GLU A 254 -8.63 5.42 -19.48
CA GLU A 254 -9.74 6.34 -19.75
C GLU A 254 -10.32 6.21 -21.16
N ALA A 255 -9.94 5.19 -21.93
CA ALA A 255 -10.27 5.05 -23.34
C ALA A 255 -11.76 5.23 -23.68
N ARG A 256 -12.67 4.79 -22.81
CA ARG A 256 -14.12 4.99 -22.98
C ARG A 256 -14.62 6.40 -22.63
N HIS A 257 -13.97 7.08 -21.69
CA HIS A 257 -14.41 8.40 -21.22
C HIS A 257 -13.68 9.54 -21.95
N ASN A 258 -12.55 9.22 -22.58
CA ASN A 258 -11.69 10.14 -23.34
C ASN A 258 -11.41 9.55 -24.73
N GLU A 259 -12.46 9.47 -25.56
CA GLU A 259 -12.38 8.89 -26.91
C GLU A 259 -11.41 9.68 -27.80
N VAL A 260 -11.33 11.01 -27.64
CA VAL A 260 -10.43 11.88 -28.40
C VAL A 260 -8.97 11.58 -28.07
N GLY A 261 -8.61 11.55 -26.79
CA GLY A 261 -7.25 11.24 -26.35
C GLY A 261 -6.82 9.83 -26.73
N TYR A 262 -7.71 8.84 -26.59
CA TYR A 262 -7.42 7.47 -27.01
C TYR A 262 -7.35 7.32 -28.53
N GLY A 263 -8.18 8.06 -29.28
CA GLY A 263 -8.08 8.18 -30.74
C GLY A 263 -6.72 8.72 -31.18
N ALA A 264 -6.23 9.77 -30.52
CA ALA A 264 -4.90 10.34 -30.78
C ALA A 264 -3.78 9.32 -30.50
N LEU A 265 -3.89 8.55 -29.41
CA LEU A 265 -2.94 7.48 -29.09
C LEU A 265 -2.89 6.41 -30.19
N LYS A 266 -4.06 6.01 -30.72
CA LYS A 266 -4.13 5.06 -31.85
C LYS A 266 -3.53 5.65 -33.14
N LEU A 267 -3.76 6.93 -33.42
CA LEU A 267 -3.15 7.60 -34.57
C LEU A 267 -1.61 7.59 -34.48
N LEU A 268 -1.05 7.90 -33.31
CA LEU A 268 0.40 7.87 -33.05
C LEU A 268 0.96 6.45 -33.19
N ALA A 269 0.26 5.44 -32.69
CA ALA A 269 0.65 4.04 -32.87
C ALA A 269 0.68 3.64 -34.36
N ASN A 270 -0.36 3.99 -35.13
CA ASN A 270 -0.45 3.66 -36.55
C ASN A 270 0.60 4.38 -37.41
N SER A 271 1.07 5.55 -36.96
CA SER A 271 2.13 6.31 -37.62
C SER A 271 3.54 5.95 -37.15
N SER A 272 3.68 4.99 -36.23
CA SER A 272 4.97 4.57 -35.64
C SER A 272 5.72 5.69 -34.91
N ASP A 273 4.98 6.66 -34.35
CA ASP A 273 5.54 7.76 -33.55
C ASP A 273 5.78 7.34 -32.08
N LEU A 274 5.32 6.15 -31.68
CA LEU A 274 5.53 5.59 -30.34
C LEU A 274 6.80 4.75 -30.29
N LEU A 275 7.56 4.86 -29.20
CA LEU A 275 8.76 4.04 -28.96
C LEU A 275 8.46 2.61 -28.45
N PHE A 276 7.18 2.23 -28.46
CA PHE A 276 6.71 0.91 -28.03
C PHE A 276 5.47 0.52 -28.83
N GLU A 277 5.18 -0.78 -28.86
CA GLU A 277 3.98 -1.29 -29.50
C GLU A 277 2.77 -1.17 -28.58
N LEU A 278 1.75 -0.43 -29.02
CA LEU A 278 0.51 -0.25 -28.26
C LEU A 278 -0.22 -1.58 -27.93
N PRO A 279 -0.29 -2.59 -28.83
CA PRO A 279 -0.88 -3.89 -28.49
C PRO A 279 -0.20 -4.58 -27.31
N ILE A 280 1.15 -4.58 -27.27
CA ILE A 280 1.93 -5.18 -26.17
C ILE A 280 1.66 -4.43 -24.86
N LEU A 281 1.63 -3.08 -24.91
CA LEU A 281 1.30 -2.27 -23.74
C LEU A 281 -0.10 -2.59 -23.19
N VAL A 282 -1.10 -2.74 -24.06
CA VAL A 282 -2.47 -3.08 -23.66
C VAL A 282 -2.54 -4.48 -23.05
N GLU A 283 -1.85 -5.45 -23.64
CA GLU A 283 -1.73 -6.80 -23.10
C GLU A 283 -1.15 -6.79 -21.68
N ASP A 284 0.00 -6.13 -21.49
CA ASP A 284 0.66 -5.99 -20.18
C ASP A 284 -0.22 -5.24 -19.17
N LEU A 285 -0.91 -4.18 -19.60
CA LEU A 285 -1.85 -3.44 -18.76
C LEU A 285 -2.99 -4.34 -18.27
N ILE A 286 -3.60 -5.14 -19.14
CA ILE A 286 -4.69 -6.05 -18.76
C ILE A 286 -4.19 -7.10 -17.74
N LYS A 287 -2.98 -7.65 -17.94
CA LYS A 287 -2.37 -8.62 -17.00
C LYS A 287 -2.26 -8.08 -15.57
N LEU A 288 -2.02 -6.78 -15.39
CA LEU A 288 -1.94 -6.15 -14.06
C LEU A 288 -3.24 -6.28 -13.25
N PHE A 289 -4.40 -6.39 -13.91
CA PHE A 289 -5.69 -6.45 -13.22
C PHE A 289 -6.00 -7.82 -12.61
N LEU A 290 -5.29 -8.89 -12.99
CA LEU A 290 -5.48 -10.22 -12.41
C LEU A 290 -5.34 -10.20 -10.88
N LYS A 291 -4.37 -9.44 -10.36
CA LYS A 291 -4.07 -9.38 -8.92
C LYS A 291 -4.69 -8.17 -8.22
N THR A 292 -5.57 -7.43 -8.89
CA THR A 292 -6.02 -6.12 -8.39
C THR A 292 -7.52 -6.07 -8.19
N ARG A 293 -7.93 -5.65 -6.97
CA ARG A 293 -9.33 -5.46 -6.62
C ARG A 293 -10.09 -4.47 -7.52
N SER A 294 -9.40 -3.55 -8.20
CA SER A 294 -10.03 -2.65 -9.19
C SER A 294 -10.77 -3.41 -10.30
N LEU A 295 -10.43 -4.69 -10.56
CA LEU A 295 -11.19 -5.56 -11.47
C LEU A 295 -12.66 -5.74 -11.07
N THR A 296 -13.02 -5.51 -9.80
CA THR A 296 -14.43 -5.58 -9.35
C THR A 296 -15.22 -4.31 -9.69
N LEU A 297 -14.59 -3.23 -10.15
CA LEU A 297 -15.24 -1.96 -10.48
C LEU A 297 -15.86 -2.02 -11.88
N SER A 298 -17.14 -1.65 -12.00
CA SER A 298 -17.87 -1.67 -13.27
C SER A 298 -17.22 -0.79 -14.35
N SER A 299 -16.73 0.40 -13.99
CA SER A 299 -16.03 1.30 -14.92
C SER A 299 -14.77 0.66 -15.51
N THR A 300 -13.95 0.03 -14.67
CA THR A 300 -12.75 -0.72 -15.07
C THR A 300 -13.11 -1.90 -15.97
N GLN A 301 -14.12 -2.70 -15.61
CA GLN A 301 -14.56 -3.86 -16.40
C GLN A 301 -15.02 -3.48 -17.80
N VAL A 302 -15.74 -2.37 -17.96
CA VAL A 302 -16.15 -1.93 -19.30
C VAL A 302 -14.96 -1.40 -20.09
N ASN A 303 -14.05 -0.66 -19.45
CA ASN A 303 -12.87 -0.14 -20.12
C ASN A 303 -11.91 -1.24 -20.59
N LEU A 304 -11.66 -2.27 -19.77
CA LEU A 304 -10.82 -3.41 -20.16
C LEU A 304 -11.40 -4.20 -21.35
N ARG A 305 -12.73 -4.40 -21.38
CA ARG A 305 -13.41 -5.02 -22.52
C ARG A 305 -13.31 -4.18 -23.79
N TYR A 306 -13.38 -2.86 -23.66
CA TYR A 306 -13.19 -1.94 -24.78
C TYR A 306 -11.76 -2.01 -25.33
N LEU A 307 -10.75 -2.00 -24.45
CA LEU A 307 -9.34 -2.16 -24.87
C LEU A 307 -9.07 -3.51 -25.54
N PHE A 308 -9.62 -4.61 -25.01
CA PHE A 308 -9.48 -5.93 -25.61
C PHE A 308 -10.18 -6.07 -26.96
N ALA A 309 -11.32 -5.39 -27.16
CA ALA A 309 -12.01 -5.40 -28.45
C ALA A 309 -11.18 -4.69 -29.54
N ASP A 310 -10.45 -3.64 -29.18
CA ASP A 310 -9.52 -2.94 -30.09
C ASP A 310 -8.22 -3.73 -30.30
N PHE A 311 -7.70 -4.37 -29.25
CA PHE A 311 -6.44 -5.12 -29.26
C PHE A 311 -6.62 -6.52 -28.66
N PRO A 312 -7.15 -7.48 -29.43
CA PRO A 312 -7.33 -8.85 -28.95
C PRO A 312 -5.98 -9.52 -28.74
N SER A 313 -5.85 -10.26 -27.63
CA SER A 313 -4.66 -11.04 -27.30
C SER A 313 -5.01 -12.52 -27.14
N SER A 314 -4.05 -13.39 -27.48
CA SER A 314 -4.12 -14.83 -27.25
C SER A 314 -3.52 -15.26 -25.90
N ASP A 315 -3.02 -14.32 -25.11
CA ASP A 315 -2.42 -14.60 -23.82
C ASP A 315 -3.45 -15.17 -22.82
N PRO A 316 -3.14 -16.29 -22.13
CA PRO A 316 -4.08 -16.96 -21.24
C PRO A 316 -4.45 -16.12 -20.00
N VAL A 317 -3.55 -15.26 -19.51
CA VAL A 317 -3.82 -14.36 -18.39
C VAL A 317 -4.78 -13.26 -18.82
N VAL A 318 -4.56 -12.66 -19.99
CA VAL A 318 -5.49 -11.67 -20.54
C VAL A 318 -6.86 -12.27 -20.75
N ARG A 319 -6.94 -13.47 -21.35
CA ARG A 319 -8.19 -14.21 -21.51
C ARG A 319 -8.93 -14.35 -20.18
N LEU A 320 -8.25 -14.79 -19.12
CA LEU A 320 -8.87 -14.97 -17.82
C LEU A 320 -9.37 -13.65 -17.22
N VAL A 321 -8.58 -12.57 -17.30
CA VAL A 321 -9.00 -11.23 -16.82
C VAL A 321 -10.26 -10.78 -17.55
N ILE A 322 -10.30 -10.94 -18.88
CA ILE A 322 -11.46 -10.53 -19.68
C ILE A 322 -12.69 -11.38 -19.35
N LEU A 323 -12.55 -12.70 -19.17
CA LEU A 323 -13.65 -13.55 -18.68
C LEU A 323 -14.15 -13.08 -17.31
N LEU A 324 -13.25 -12.75 -16.37
CA LEU A 324 -13.62 -12.22 -15.06
C LEU A 324 -14.41 -10.91 -15.19
N THR A 325 -14.08 -10.01 -16.13
CA THR A 325 -14.88 -8.80 -16.34
C THR A 325 -16.33 -9.09 -16.74
N ALA A 326 -16.58 -10.16 -17.52
CA ALA A 326 -17.92 -10.56 -17.91
C ALA A 326 -18.66 -11.18 -16.71
N PHE A 327 -18.06 -12.18 -16.05
CA PHE A 327 -18.71 -12.96 -14.99
C PHE A 327 -18.91 -12.17 -13.68
N LEU A 328 -17.97 -11.31 -13.29
CA LEU A 328 -18.11 -10.49 -12.07
C LEU A 328 -19.16 -9.40 -12.21
N SER A 329 -19.46 -8.97 -13.44
CA SER A 329 -20.39 -7.88 -13.74
C SER A 329 -21.86 -8.30 -13.82
N VAL A 330 -22.18 -9.60 -13.70
CA VAL A 330 -23.56 -10.11 -13.81
C VAL A 330 -24.17 -10.29 -12.44
N GLU A 331 -25.34 -9.67 -12.25
CA GLU A 331 -26.18 -9.85 -11.07
C GLU A 331 -27.38 -10.72 -11.43
N ARG A 332 -27.70 -11.67 -10.54
CA ARG A 332 -28.92 -12.45 -10.66
C ARG A 332 -30.06 -11.58 -10.14
N GLU A 333 -30.93 -11.14 -11.03
CA GLU A 333 -32.14 -10.42 -10.63
C GLU A 333 -33.07 -11.35 -9.82
N PRO A 334 -33.75 -10.84 -8.79
CA PRO A 334 -34.73 -11.62 -8.04
C PRO A 334 -35.89 -12.02 -8.96
N GLY A 335 -36.00 -13.32 -9.28
CA GLY A 335 -37.11 -13.87 -10.09
C GLY A 335 -36.71 -14.50 -11.42
N THR A 336 -35.49 -14.29 -11.91
CA THR A 336 -34.98 -14.94 -13.13
C THR A 336 -34.29 -16.28 -12.84
N LEU A 337 -34.67 -17.29 -13.63
CA LEU A 337 -34.13 -18.66 -13.53
C LEU A 337 -32.72 -18.80 -14.11
N SER A 338 -32.31 -17.91 -15.03
CA SER A 338 -31.00 -17.98 -15.71
C SER A 338 -30.41 -16.60 -16.00
N CYS A 339 -29.10 -16.46 -15.79
CA CYS A 339 -28.32 -15.25 -16.12
C CYS A 339 -27.55 -15.38 -17.45
N VAL A 340 -27.71 -16.51 -18.14
CA VAL A 340 -26.98 -16.88 -19.36
C VAL A 340 -27.17 -15.89 -20.51
N PRO A 341 -28.38 -15.36 -20.79
CA PRO A 341 -28.56 -14.39 -21.87
C PRO A 341 -27.76 -13.10 -21.66
N SER A 342 -27.66 -12.62 -20.41
CA SER A 342 -26.87 -11.43 -20.06
C SER A 342 -25.36 -11.69 -20.18
N LEU A 343 -24.91 -12.90 -19.84
CA LEU A 343 -23.52 -13.32 -20.04
C LEU A 343 -23.17 -13.40 -21.52
N LYS A 344 -24.02 -14.04 -22.35
CA LYS A 344 -23.84 -14.11 -23.81
C LYS A 344 -23.71 -12.73 -24.45
N ALA A 345 -24.63 -11.82 -24.14
CA ALA A 345 -24.58 -10.45 -24.64
C ALA A 345 -23.25 -9.71 -24.30
N LYS A 346 -22.56 -10.10 -23.23
CA LYS A 346 -21.26 -9.55 -22.83
C LYS A 346 -20.06 -10.33 -23.40
N LEU A 347 -20.21 -11.62 -23.68
CA LEU A 347 -19.15 -12.51 -24.16
C LEU A 347 -19.06 -12.54 -25.70
N ASP A 348 -20.19 -12.52 -26.40
CA ASP A 348 -20.26 -12.59 -27.87
C ASP A 348 -19.44 -11.48 -28.56
N PRO A 349 -19.47 -10.21 -28.09
CA PRO A 349 -18.66 -9.14 -28.69
C PRO A 349 -17.15 -9.36 -28.52
N LEU A 350 -16.73 -10.13 -27.51
CA LEU A 350 -15.32 -10.32 -27.17
C LEU A 350 -14.65 -11.40 -28.02
N LYS A 351 -15.43 -12.22 -28.75
CA LYS A 351 -14.91 -13.25 -29.68
C LYS A 351 -13.81 -14.14 -29.08
N LEU A 352 -13.96 -14.51 -27.81
CA LEU A 352 -12.97 -15.31 -27.06
C LEU A 352 -12.87 -16.77 -27.55
N GLY A 353 -13.51 -17.18 -28.64
CA GLY A 353 -13.61 -18.59 -29.01
C GLY A 353 -14.41 -19.42 -28.00
N PRO A 354 -14.36 -20.76 -28.07
CA PRO A 354 -15.08 -21.62 -27.14
C PRO A 354 -14.52 -21.44 -25.72
N ILE A 355 -15.41 -21.32 -24.74
CA ILE A 355 -15.01 -21.26 -23.34
C ILE A 355 -14.84 -22.69 -22.84
N THR A 356 -13.71 -22.98 -22.21
CA THR A 356 -13.35 -24.33 -21.78
C THR A 356 -13.75 -24.58 -20.33
N LEU A 357 -13.77 -25.86 -19.92
CA LEU A 357 -13.94 -26.22 -18.51
C LEU A 357 -12.82 -25.62 -17.64
N THR A 358 -11.58 -25.56 -18.14
CA THR A 358 -10.45 -24.96 -17.43
C THR A 358 -10.70 -23.49 -17.13
N ASP A 359 -11.19 -22.73 -18.12
CA ASP A 359 -11.55 -21.32 -17.93
C ASP A 359 -12.58 -21.14 -16.80
N MET A 360 -13.61 -21.99 -16.75
CA MET A 360 -14.66 -21.95 -15.72
C MET A 360 -14.12 -22.25 -14.32
N LEU A 361 -13.20 -23.23 -14.22
CA LEU A 361 -12.55 -23.57 -12.97
C LEU A 361 -11.67 -22.41 -12.47
N ASP A 362 -10.89 -21.80 -13.36
CA ASP A 362 -10.01 -20.66 -13.02
C ASP A 362 -10.81 -19.45 -12.55
N ILE A 363 -11.97 -19.18 -13.18
CA ILE A 363 -12.90 -18.13 -12.72
C ILE A 363 -13.38 -18.40 -11.29
N LEU A 364 -13.76 -19.65 -10.95
CA LEU A 364 -14.26 -20.01 -9.61
C LEU A 364 -13.17 -19.95 -8.53
N VAL A 365 -11.93 -20.32 -8.88
CA VAL A 365 -10.75 -20.25 -8.00
C VAL A 365 -10.36 -18.80 -7.73
N HIS A 366 -10.50 -17.91 -8.72
CA HIS A 366 -10.03 -16.53 -8.63
C HIS A 366 -10.53 -15.77 -7.39
N PRO A 367 -9.68 -15.10 -6.57
CA PRO A 367 -10.03 -14.49 -5.28
C PRO A 367 -11.33 -13.66 -5.27
N PHE A 368 -11.53 -12.80 -6.27
CA PHE A 368 -12.68 -11.89 -6.35
C PHE A 368 -14.02 -12.57 -6.74
N THR A 369 -14.02 -13.85 -7.09
CA THR A 369 -15.23 -14.58 -7.46
C THR A 369 -15.94 -15.17 -6.23
N ASP A 370 -16.92 -14.44 -5.68
CA ASP A 370 -17.74 -14.93 -4.55
C ASP A 370 -19.11 -15.50 -4.97
N ARG A 371 -19.48 -15.29 -6.23
CA ARG A 371 -20.78 -15.66 -6.82
C ARG A 371 -20.55 -16.82 -7.80
N HIS A 372 -21.00 -18.01 -7.44
CA HIS A 372 -20.82 -19.22 -8.25
C HIS A 372 -21.98 -19.51 -9.21
N HIS A 373 -23.19 -19.01 -8.92
CA HIS A 373 -24.36 -19.27 -9.75
C HIS A 373 -24.16 -18.90 -11.22
N PRO A 374 -23.61 -17.70 -11.57
CA PRO A 374 -23.44 -17.35 -12.99
C PRO A 374 -22.53 -18.29 -13.75
N VAL A 375 -21.49 -18.81 -13.09
CA VAL A 375 -20.57 -19.77 -13.68
C VAL A 375 -21.28 -21.10 -13.90
N PHE A 376 -21.95 -21.66 -12.88
CA PHE A 376 -22.64 -22.94 -13.03
C PHE A 376 -23.85 -22.89 -13.97
N ASP A 377 -24.59 -21.79 -14.01
CA ASP A 377 -25.71 -21.63 -14.94
C ASP A 377 -25.22 -21.65 -16.39
N TYR A 378 -24.07 -21.01 -16.66
CA TYR A 378 -23.41 -21.09 -17.96
C TYR A 378 -22.91 -22.50 -18.28
N MET A 379 -22.25 -23.18 -17.32
CA MET A 379 -21.77 -24.56 -17.50
C MET A 379 -22.90 -25.55 -17.83
N LYS A 380 -24.09 -25.37 -17.24
CA LYS A 380 -25.26 -26.24 -17.48
C LYS A 380 -25.94 -26.04 -18.83
N SER A 381 -25.70 -24.91 -19.51
CA SER A 381 -26.47 -24.52 -20.69
C SER A 381 -25.63 -24.40 -21.96
N GLU A 382 -24.37 -23.99 -21.85
CA GLU A 382 -23.60 -23.53 -23.01
C GLU A 382 -22.21 -24.17 -23.13
N LEU A 383 -21.71 -24.83 -22.08
CA LEU A 383 -20.38 -25.43 -22.13
C LEU A 383 -20.41 -26.72 -22.96
N GLU A 384 -19.61 -26.78 -24.01
CA GLU A 384 -19.47 -27.99 -24.84
C GLU A 384 -18.76 -29.08 -24.02
N THR A 385 -19.44 -30.22 -23.84
CA THR A 385 -18.86 -31.40 -23.21
C THR A 385 -18.00 -32.19 -24.21
N SER A 386 -17.16 -33.08 -23.70
CA SER A 386 -16.31 -33.98 -24.51
C SER A 386 -17.09 -34.88 -25.48
N GLU A 387 -18.41 -34.99 -25.30
CA GLU A 387 -19.33 -35.76 -26.14
C GLU A 387 -20.05 -34.90 -27.20
N GLY A 388 -19.72 -33.60 -27.30
CA GLY A 388 -20.23 -32.70 -28.34
C GLY A 388 -21.66 -32.18 -28.14
N HIS A 389 -22.22 -32.31 -26.92
CA HIS A 389 -23.49 -31.69 -26.55
C HIS A 389 -23.26 -30.41 -25.73
N ASN A 390 -24.19 -29.46 -25.85
CA ASN A 390 -24.14 -28.20 -25.11
C ASN A 390 -24.75 -28.39 -23.73
N GLY A 391 -23.98 -28.02 -22.70
CA GLY A 391 -24.40 -28.06 -21.30
C GLY A 391 -23.99 -29.34 -20.58
N MET A 392 -23.55 -29.18 -19.34
CA MET A 392 -23.12 -30.29 -18.49
C MET A 392 -24.29 -30.95 -17.76
N ASP A 393 -24.20 -32.27 -17.64
CA ASP A 393 -25.15 -33.06 -16.87
C ASP A 393 -25.05 -32.81 -15.36
N PRO A 394 -26.13 -33.06 -14.58
CA PRO A 394 -26.11 -32.89 -13.12
C PRO A 394 -24.98 -33.67 -12.42
N ASN A 395 -24.61 -34.83 -12.96
CA ASN A 395 -23.52 -35.66 -12.42
C ASN A 395 -22.14 -35.05 -12.71
N GLU A 396 -21.94 -34.47 -13.89
CA GLU A 396 -20.70 -33.76 -14.24
C GLU A 396 -20.55 -32.49 -13.39
N ILE A 397 -21.63 -31.73 -13.21
CA ILE A 397 -21.65 -30.58 -12.31
C ILE A 397 -21.29 -31.00 -10.88
N LYS A 398 -21.80 -32.15 -10.40
CA LYS A 398 -21.43 -32.68 -9.08
C LYS A 398 -19.94 -33.01 -8.99
N ALA A 399 -19.33 -33.56 -10.05
CA ALA A 399 -17.90 -33.83 -10.11
C ALA A 399 -17.07 -32.54 -10.12
N VAL A 400 -17.49 -31.53 -10.89
CA VAL A 400 -16.88 -30.19 -10.90
C VAL A 400 -16.96 -29.54 -9.52
N VAL A 401 -18.13 -29.56 -8.87
CA VAL A 401 -18.32 -29.06 -7.50
C VAL A 401 -17.38 -29.77 -6.53
N GLY A 402 -17.20 -31.09 -6.66
CA GLY A 402 -16.24 -31.83 -5.87
C GLY A 402 -14.79 -31.36 -6.06
N ARG A 403 -14.35 -31.25 -7.31
CA ARG A 403 -13.00 -30.80 -7.67
C ARG A 403 -12.71 -29.38 -7.19
N ILE A 404 -13.65 -28.46 -7.41
CA ILE A 404 -13.49 -27.06 -6.99
C ILE A 404 -13.47 -26.96 -5.46
N SER A 405 -14.37 -27.65 -4.75
CA SER A 405 -14.37 -27.63 -3.28
C SER A 405 -13.04 -28.11 -2.68
N ALA A 406 -12.44 -29.16 -3.24
CA ALA A 406 -11.14 -29.65 -2.78
C ALA A 406 -10.00 -28.63 -3.02
N ARG A 407 -10.04 -27.90 -4.15
CA ARG A 407 -9.07 -26.85 -4.47
C ARG A 407 -9.26 -25.58 -3.63
N LEU A 408 -10.51 -25.17 -3.40
CA LEU A 408 -10.83 -23.98 -2.60
C LEU A 408 -10.32 -24.10 -1.15
N LEU A 409 -10.13 -25.32 -0.62
CA LEU A 409 -9.55 -25.54 0.72
C LEU A 409 -8.12 -24.98 0.86
N GLU A 410 -7.36 -24.93 -0.23
CA GLU A 410 -5.99 -24.42 -0.23
C GLU A 410 -5.96 -22.88 -0.29
N LEU A 411 -7.07 -22.26 -0.71
CA LEU A 411 -7.16 -20.82 -0.90
C LEU A 411 -7.76 -20.15 0.33
N ASP A 412 -6.94 -19.43 1.10
CA ASP A 412 -7.39 -18.85 2.36
C ASP A 412 -8.63 -17.95 2.19
N CYS A 413 -8.72 -17.14 1.14
CA CYS A 413 -9.80 -16.16 0.98
C CYS A 413 -11.19 -16.70 0.58
N LYS A 414 -11.35 -18.03 0.43
CA LYS A 414 -12.54 -18.64 -0.19
C LYS A 414 -13.57 -19.25 0.76
N GLY A 415 -13.49 -18.96 2.06
CA GLY A 415 -14.39 -19.53 3.06
C GLY A 415 -15.87 -19.24 2.80
N LYS A 416 -16.24 -18.07 2.26
CA LYS A 416 -17.64 -17.75 1.93
C LYS A 416 -18.18 -18.60 0.80
N LEU A 417 -17.40 -18.74 -0.28
CA LEU A 417 -17.79 -19.53 -1.44
C LEU A 417 -17.92 -21.00 -1.06
N LEU A 418 -16.94 -21.54 -0.33
CA LEU A 418 -16.95 -22.93 0.10
C LEU A 418 -18.12 -23.23 1.03
N LYS A 419 -18.47 -22.31 1.95
CA LYS A 419 -19.69 -22.41 2.76
C LYS A 419 -20.95 -22.52 1.90
N LYS A 420 -21.13 -21.65 0.91
CA LYS A 420 -22.31 -21.68 0.03
C LYS A 420 -22.41 -23.00 -0.76
N LEU A 421 -21.27 -23.55 -1.21
CA LEU A 421 -21.23 -24.84 -1.90
C LEU A 421 -21.61 -25.99 -0.96
N HIS A 422 -21.11 -25.97 0.29
CA HIS A 422 -21.45 -26.94 1.32
C HIS A 422 -22.94 -26.90 1.71
N ASP A 423 -23.50 -25.70 1.89
CA ASP A 423 -24.92 -25.50 2.19
C ASP A 423 -25.82 -25.98 1.02
N GLY A 424 -25.37 -25.79 -0.23
CA GLY A 424 -26.14 -26.10 -1.43
C GLY A 424 -26.03 -27.55 -1.94
N HIS A 425 -24.95 -28.27 -1.61
CA HIS A 425 -24.67 -29.61 -2.15
C HIS A 425 -24.25 -30.58 -1.03
N SER A 426 -25.09 -31.57 -0.75
CA SER A 426 -24.84 -32.56 0.33
C SER A 426 -23.54 -33.35 0.15
N SER A 427 -23.09 -33.60 -1.08
CA SER A 427 -21.86 -34.33 -1.37
C SER A 427 -20.58 -33.55 -1.03
N VAL A 428 -20.66 -32.22 -0.88
CA VAL A 428 -19.47 -31.39 -0.59
C VAL A 428 -18.94 -31.69 0.81
N HIS A 429 -19.81 -32.02 1.77
CA HIS A 429 -19.39 -32.36 3.13
C HIS A 429 -18.39 -33.52 3.16
N GLU A 430 -18.75 -34.66 2.55
CA GLU A 430 -17.87 -35.84 2.48
C GLU A 430 -16.56 -35.57 1.73
N ILE A 431 -16.62 -34.76 0.65
CA ILE A 431 -15.45 -34.40 -0.15
C ILE A 431 -14.51 -33.50 0.66
N VAL A 432 -15.03 -32.52 1.39
CA VAL A 432 -14.24 -31.64 2.25
C VAL A 432 -13.59 -32.44 3.37
N VAL A 433 -14.35 -33.31 4.05
CA VAL A 433 -13.81 -34.18 5.11
C VAL A 433 -12.67 -35.04 4.54
N ARG A 434 -12.90 -35.76 3.44
CA ARG A 434 -11.90 -36.62 2.80
C ARG A 434 -10.66 -35.83 2.39
N ALA A 435 -10.84 -34.72 1.66
CA ALA A 435 -9.74 -33.91 1.15
C ALA A 435 -8.89 -33.25 2.27
N ILE A 436 -9.46 -32.97 3.44
CA ILE A 436 -8.71 -32.46 4.59
C ILE A 436 -7.95 -33.60 5.28
N MET A 437 -8.59 -34.77 5.46
CA MET A 437 -7.93 -35.93 6.09
C MET A 437 -6.77 -36.46 5.25
N ASP A 438 -6.89 -36.46 3.92
CA ASP A 438 -5.81 -36.81 2.99
C ASP A 438 -4.59 -35.86 3.12
N LYS A 439 -4.77 -34.69 3.74
CA LYS A 439 -3.73 -33.68 3.98
C LYS A 439 -3.20 -33.70 5.42
N GLN A 440 -3.61 -34.65 6.27
CA GLN A 440 -3.10 -34.76 7.63
C GLN A 440 -1.59 -35.05 7.62
N VAL A 441 -0.81 -34.22 8.30
CA VAL A 441 0.65 -34.33 8.33
C VAL A 441 1.10 -35.13 9.57
N ASN A 442 1.84 -36.20 9.35
CA ASN A 442 2.53 -36.93 10.40
C ASN A 442 4.03 -36.61 10.38
N ILE A 443 4.73 -36.92 11.49
CA ILE A 443 6.18 -36.70 11.59
C ILE A 443 6.95 -37.48 10.51
N ALA A 444 6.44 -38.64 10.09
CA ALA A 444 7.03 -39.48 9.04
C ALA A 444 6.94 -38.86 7.63
N ASP A 445 5.97 -37.97 7.40
CA ASP A 445 5.75 -37.34 6.09
C ASP A 445 6.67 -36.12 5.87
N LEU A 446 7.42 -35.72 6.90
CA LEU A 446 8.32 -34.57 6.85
C LEU A 446 9.70 -34.94 6.27
N PRO A 447 10.38 -33.99 5.58
CA PRO A 447 11.74 -34.19 5.10
C PRO A 447 12.72 -34.60 6.20
N ASP A 448 13.82 -35.25 5.81
CA ASP A 448 14.83 -35.62 6.78
C ASP A 448 15.51 -34.41 7.41
N SER A 449 15.73 -34.43 8.72
CA SER A 449 16.30 -33.32 9.49
C SER A 449 17.74 -33.02 9.14
N GLU A 450 18.41 -33.93 8.42
CA GLU A 450 19.74 -33.71 7.85
C GLU A 450 19.68 -32.90 6.55
N ASP A 451 18.54 -32.89 5.83
CA ASP A 451 18.32 -32.10 4.61
C ASP A 451 17.75 -30.71 4.95
N THR A 452 18.65 -29.80 5.33
CA THR A 452 18.26 -28.47 5.81
C THR A 452 17.54 -27.62 4.76
N ASP A 453 17.78 -27.85 3.47
CA ASP A 453 17.21 -27.04 2.40
C ASP A 453 15.79 -27.50 2.04
N ARG A 454 15.53 -28.81 2.03
CA ARG A 454 14.15 -29.32 1.97
C ARG A 454 13.35 -28.95 3.22
N CYS A 455 13.95 -29.00 4.41
CA CYS A 455 13.29 -28.57 5.65
C CYS A 455 12.96 -27.06 5.65
N LYS A 456 13.76 -26.19 5.04
CA LYS A 456 13.47 -24.74 4.92
C LYS A 456 12.37 -24.44 3.89
N SER A 457 12.37 -25.15 2.77
CA SER A 457 11.43 -24.94 1.66
C SER A 457 10.07 -25.63 1.86
N TYR A 458 9.96 -26.65 2.72
CA TYR A 458 8.71 -27.40 2.97
C TYR A 458 7.52 -26.48 3.29
N ARG A 459 6.37 -26.65 2.64
CA ARG A 459 5.14 -25.90 2.96
C ARG A 459 3.95 -26.82 2.85
N THR A 460 3.07 -26.76 3.82
CA THR A 460 1.83 -27.54 3.78
C THR A 460 0.82 -26.91 2.84
N SER A 461 -0.11 -27.69 2.31
CA SER A 461 -1.08 -27.25 1.29
C SER A 461 -2.13 -26.27 1.83
N LEU A 462 -2.67 -26.51 3.04
CA LEU A 462 -3.63 -25.62 3.69
C LEU A 462 -2.96 -24.46 4.45
N CYS A 463 -3.71 -23.38 4.72
CA CYS A 463 -3.28 -22.23 5.55
C CYS A 463 -1.99 -21.52 5.10
N ARG A 464 -1.66 -21.53 3.81
CA ARG A 464 -0.48 -20.80 3.31
C ARG A 464 -0.63 -19.30 3.54
N ASP A 465 0.42 -18.65 4.04
CA ASP A 465 0.43 -17.20 4.19
C ASP A 465 0.79 -16.56 2.84
N ASN A 466 -0.22 -15.99 2.18
CA ASN A 466 -0.06 -15.35 0.88
C ASN A 466 0.55 -13.94 0.98
N GLY A 467 0.72 -13.40 2.20
CA GLY A 467 1.13 -12.02 2.40
C GLY A 467 2.61 -11.78 2.62
N PHE A 468 3.41 -12.82 2.92
CA PHE A 468 4.71 -12.55 3.54
C PHE A 468 5.95 -12.67 2.66
N PHE A 469 6.17 -13.67 1.80
CA PHE A 469 7.40 -13.70 0.97
C PHE A 469 7.27 -14.60 -0.27
N GLY A 470 7.56 -14.04 -1.45
CA GLY A 470 7.85 -14.82 -2.66
C GLY A 470 6.89 -14.55 -3.82
N ASN A 471 7.40 -14.69 -5.04
CA ASN A 471 6.71 -14.50 -6.31
C ASN A 471 5.48 -15.43 -6.40
N THR A 472 4.33 -15.01 -5.87
CA THR A 472 3.07 -15.79 -5.80
C THR A 472 2.39 -15.93 -7.17
N SER A 473 3.10 -15.67 -8.26
CA SER A 473 2.59 -15.91 -9.61
C SER A 473 2.15 -17.36 -9.78
N ASP A 474 2.91 -18.30 -9.22
CA ASP A 474 2.65 -19.72 -9.44
C ASP A 474 1.62 -20.31 -8.47
N TYR A 475 1.26 -19.61 -7.39
CA TYR A 475 0.42 -20.21 -6.34
C TYR A 475 -1.05 -20.40 -6.74
N PHE A 476 -1.63 -19.41 -7.42
CA PHE A 476 -3.02 -19.51 -7.89
C PHE A 476 -3.14 -20.38 -9.14
N TRP A 477 -2.11 -20.34 -10.01
CA TRP A 477 -2.19 -20.81 -11.39
C TRP A 477 -1.47 -22.13 -11.67
N SER A 478 -0.64 -22.63 -10.74
CA SER A 478 -0.03 -23.97 -10.90
C SER A 478 -1.06 -25.06 -10.63
N SER A 479 -1.35 -25.84 -11.67
CA SER A 479 -1.97 -27.15 -11.53
C SER A 479 -0.99 -28.12 -10.82
N PRO A 480 -1.48 -29.02 -9.95
CA PRO A 480 -0.64 -30.09 -9.44
C PRO A 480 -0.34 -31.06 -10.60
N GLY A 481 0.88 -31.03 -11.16
CA GLY A 481 1.30 -32.04 -12.14
C GLY A 481 2.38 -31.70 -13.16
N VAL A 482 2.96 -30.50 -13.19
CA VAL A 482 4.08 -30.18 -14.09
C VAL A 482 5.27 -29.69 -13.27
N GLU A 483 6.25 -30.55 -13.07
CA GLU A 483 7.57 -30.14 -12.59
C GLU A 483 8.29 -29.46 -13.76
N ASP A 484 8.50 -28.15 -13.67
CA ASP A 484 9.28 -27.38 -14.65
C ASP A 484 10.73 -27.26 -14.15
N PRO A 485 11.77 -27.73 -14.87
CA PRO A 485 13.15 -27.80 -14.36
C PRO A 485 13.95 -26.49 -14.45
N LEU A 486 13.35 -25.37 -14.84
CA LEU A 486 14.09 -24.13 -15.14
C LEU A 486 13.78 -23.03 -14.13
N ASN A 487 14.45 -23.08 -12.98
CA ASN A 487 14.58 -21.91 -12.12
C ASN A 487 15.93 -21.91 -11.39
N GLY A 488 16.99 -21.75 -12.18
CA GLY A 488 18.31 -21.35 -11.72
C GLY A 488 18.68 -20.08 -12.48
N GLU A 489 19.18 -19.07 -11.76
CA GLU A 489 19.64 -17.77 -12.27
C GLU A 489 18.54 -16.72 -12.46
N ASN A 490 18.26 -15.98 -11.38
CA ASN A 490 18.10 -14.51 -11.39
C ASN A 490 17.89 -14.03 -9.95
N ALA A 491 19.00 -13.88 -9.22
CA ALA A 491 18.98 -13.31 -7.87
C ALA A 491 20.27 -12.51 -7.60
N GLU A 492 20.44 -11.38 -8.28
CA GLU A 492 21.25 -10.27 -7.78
C GLU A 492 20.49 -8.97 -7.99
N LEU A 493 19.93 -8.44 -6.91
CA LEU A 493 19.34 -7.10 -6.86
C LEU A 493 20.27 -6.25 -6.00
N GLU A 494 21.15 -5.53 -6.68
CA GLU A 494 22.15 -4.64 -6.08
C GLU A 494 21.46 -3.51 -5.30
N SER A 495 21.91 -3.33 -4.06
CA SER A 495 21.55 -2.19 -3.21
C SER A 495 22.41 -0.98 -3.61
N GLY A 496 21.89 -0.15 -4.52
CA GLY A 496 22.53 1.11 -4.92
C GLY A 496 22.41 2.17 -3.82
N THR A 497 23.54 2.53 -3.21
CA THR A 497 23.65 3.57 -2.18
C THR A 497 23.73 4.97 -2.82
N ILE A 498 23.02 5.93 -2.21
CA ILE A 498 22.85 7.32 -2.65
C ILE A 498 24.17 8.10 -2.53
N SER A 499 24.78 8.44 -3.66
CA SER A 499 25.79 9.51 -3.77
C SER A 499 26.00 9.93 -5.23
N ASP A 500 24.97 10.44 -5.91
CA ASP A 500 25.20 11.22 -7.14
C ASP A 500 24.09 12.23 -7.39
N VAL A 501 24.23 13.40 -6.76
CA VAL A 501 23.47 14.61 -7.11
C VAL A 501 24.50 15.72 -7.26
N CYS A 502 25.27 15.64 -8.34
CA CYS A 502 25.88 16.76 -9.08
C CYS A 502 26.92 16.20 -10.06
N LYS A 503 26.46 15.57 -11.14
CA LYS A 503 27.20 15.48 -12.40
C LYS A 503 26.21 15.12 -13.51
N GLY A 504 25.99 16.05 -14.41
CA GLY A 504 25.31 15.78 -15.68
C GLY A 504 26.21 14.88 -16.52
N SER A 505 25.99 13.58 -16.42
CA SER A 505 26.42 12.60 -17.42
C SER A 505 25.61 11.32 -17.23
N SER A 506 24.33 11.34 -17.62
CA SER A 506 23.61 10.10 -17.92
C SER A 506 24.06 9.62 -19.29
N SER A 507 24.70 8.45 -19.33
CA SER A 507 24.98 7.70 -20.56
C SER A 507 23.69 7.53 -21.37
N ALA A 508 23.75 7.84 -22.67
CA ALA A 508 22.61 7.97 -23.57
C ALA A 508 22.00 6.64 -24.08
N ASP A 509 22.31 5.49 -23.50
CA ASP A 509 22.09 4.20 -24.17
C ASP A 509 20.90 3.35 -23.67
N THR A 510 19.98 3.90 -22.87
CA THR A 510 18.64 3.28 -22.73
C THR A 510 17.63 4.32 -22.27
N LEU A 511 16.82 4.83 -23.20
CA LEU A 511 15.67 5.68 -22.85
C LEU A 511 14.69 4.83 -22.02
N GLU A 512 14.55 5.14 -20.73
CA GLU A 512 13.61 4.46 -19.85
C GLU A 512 12.18 4.81 -20.29
N LEU A 513 11.43 3.84 -20.84
CA LEU A 513 10.07 4.04 -21.34
C LEU A 513 9.00 4.14 -20.24
N GLY A 514 9.41 4.14 -18.97
CA GLY A 514 8.55 4.15 -17.80
C GLY A 514 7.81 2.83 -17.53
N PRO A 515 7.32 2.61 -16.29
CA PRO A 515 6.52 1.43 -15.92
C PRO A 515 5.04 1.57 -16.33
N ILE A 516 4.35 0.46 -16.51
CA ILE A 516 2.91 0.43 -16.81
C ILE A 516 2.13 0.54 -15.50
N GLY A 517 1.31 1.59 -15.39
CA GLY A 517 0.44 1.86 -14.23
C GLY A 517 -1.02 1.51 -14.48
N ARG A 518 -1.79 1.32 -13.40
CA ARG A 518 -3.25 1.04 -13.45
C ARG A 518 -4.11 2.29 -13.22
N GLU A 519 -3.48 3.44 -13.01
CA GLU A 519 -4.18 4.67 -12.66
C GLU A 519 -4.71 5.36 -13.91
N ALA A 520 -5.85 6.02 -13.78
CA ALA A 520 -6.47 6.76 -14.87
C ALA A 520 -5.79 8.14 -15.04
N LEU A 521 -5.71 8.63 -16.27
CA LEU A 521 -5.09 9.91 -16.63
C LEU A 521 -5.54 11.09 -15.75
N THR A 522 -6.85 11.28 -15.60
CA THR A 522 -7.47 12.34 -14.80
C THR A 522 -7.10 12.19 -13.31
N THR A 523 -6.93 10.97 -12.81
CA THR A 523 -6.50 10.74 -11.43
C THR A 523 -5.06 11.22 -11.22
N MET A 524 -4.19 10.94 -12.18
CA MET A 524 -2.79 11.37 -12.13
C MET A 524 -2.66 12.89 -12.28
N ILE A 525 -3.38 13.49 -13.21
CA ILE A 525 -3.47 14.94 -13.37
C ILE A 525 -3.91 15.60 -12.05
N ASN A 526 -5.01 15.14 -11.46
CA ASN A 526 -5.51 15.72 -10.20
C ASN A 526 -4.51 15.59 -9.06
N ARG A 527 -3.78 14.47 -8.98
CA ARG A 527 -2.75 14.29 -7.94
C ARG A 527 -1.59 15.26 -8.14
N GLU A 528 -1.14 15.46 -9.37
CA GLU A 528 -0.06 16.38 -9.69
C GLU A 528 -0.47 17.85 -9.48
N GLU A 529 -1.73 18.19 -9.72
CA GLU A 529 -2.30 19.51 -9.43
C GLU A 529 -2.59 19.77 -7.95
N GLN A 530 -3.01 18.74 -7.19
CA GLN A 530 -3.38 18.87 -5.77
C GLN A 530 -2.19 18.82 -4.81
N LEU A 531 -1.02 18.31 -5.23
CA LEU A 531 0.18 18.32 -4.39
C LEU A 531 0.60 19.77 -4.11
N PRO A 532 0.48 20.27 -2.86
CA PRO A 532 0.92 21.61 -2.56
C PRO A 532 2.42 21.69 -2.79
N THR A 533 2.85 22.57 -3.69
CA THR A 533 4.25 22.94 -3.98
C THR A 533 4.95 23.62 -2.79
N ARG A 534 4.42 23.45 -1.56
CA ARG A 534 5.13 23.84 -0.34
C ARG A 534 6.20 22.80 -0.07
N SER A 535 7.35 23.04 -0.70
CA SER A 535 8.67 22.56 -0.28
C SER A 535 8.74 22.33 1.23
N ARG A 536 8.56 21.07 1.63
CA ARG A 536 9.19 20.48 2.81
C ARG A 536 9.25 18.98 2.57
N ARG A 537 10.41 18.57 2.06
CA ARG A 537 10.78 17.21 1.61
C ARG A 537 10.05 16.83 0.32
N ARG A 538 10.81 16.81 -0.78
CA ARG A 538 10.57 15.85 -1.86
C ARG A 538 10.72 14.47 -1.20
N THR A 539 9.64 14.00 -0.59
CA THR A 539 9.56 12.63 -0.13
C THR A 539 9.61 11.82 -1.42
N TYR A 540 10.71 11.10 -1.62
CA TYR A 540 10.77 10.02 -2.58
C TYR A 540 9.46 9.23 -2.48
N ASN A 541 8.98 8.75 -3.63
CA ASN A 541 7.76 7.95 -3.78
C ASN A 541 7.89 6.55 -3.10
N TYR A 542 8.52 6.48 -1.93
CA TYR A 542 8.71 5.29 -1.10
C TYR A 542 7.45 4.90 -0.32
N HIS A 543 6.35 5.63 -0.47
CA HIS A 543 5.08 5.27 0.17
C HIS A 543 4.26 4.21 -0.58
N TYR A 544 4.68 3.78 -1.76
CA TYR A 544 3.95 2.77 -2.53
C TYR A 544 4.21 1.32 -2.12
N SER A 545 5.17 1.03 -1.23
CA SER A 545 5.49 -0.36 -0.87
C SER A 545 4.74 -0.91 0.34
N PHE A 546 4.10 -0.10 1.19
CA PHE A 546 3.54 -0.59 2.46
C PHE A 546 2.03 -0.83 2.48
N TYR A 547 1.26 -0.38 1.47
CA TYR A 547 -0.21 -0.55 1.43
C TYR A 547 -0.72 -1.55 0.37
N ASN A 548 0.14 -2.08 -0.49
CA ASN A 548 -0.27 -3.00 -1.57
C ASN A 548 -0.53 -4.46 -1.11
N HIS A 549 -0.28 -4.80 0.17
CA HIS A 549 -0.41 -6.18 0.65
C HIS A 549 -1.86 -6.68 0.82
N PHE A 550 -2.88 -5.88 0.51
CA PHE A 550 -4.28 -6.32 0.55
C PHE A 550 -5.05 -6.10 -0.76
N GLU A 551 -4.43 -5.59 -1.81
CA GLU A 551 -5.12 -5.34 -3.09
C GLU A 551 -5.54 -6.63 -3.80
N TYR A 552 -4.91 -7.77 -3.49
CA TYR A 552 -5.21 -9.09 -4.06
C TYR A 552 -6.32 -9.84 -3.31
N LEU A 553 -6.83 -9.29 -2.19
CA LEU A 553 -7.89 -9.89 -1.38
C LEU A 553 -9.21 -9.09 -1.51
N PRO A 554 -10.37 -9.77 -1.53
CA PRO A 554 -11.66 -9.10 -1.36
C PRO A 554 -11.73 -8.32 -0.04
N SER A 555 -12.46 -7.19 0.00
CA SER A 555 -12.63 -6.38 1.22
C SER A 555 -13.17 -7.13 2.42
N ASP A 556 -13.99 -8.14 2.16
CA ASP A 556 -14.83 -8.82 3.13
C ASP A 556 -14.57 -10.33 3.08
N TYR A 557 -13.34 -10.75 2.78
CA TYR A 557 -13.01 -12.17 2.67
C TYR A 557 -13.23 -12.92 4.00
N LEU A 558 -13.65 -14.18 3.89
CA LEU A 558 -13.70 -15.12 5.02
C LEU A 558 -12.59 -16.15 4.82
N SER A 559 -11.67 -16.25 5.78
CA SER A 559 -10.67 -17.32 5.78
C SER A 559 -11.36 -18.69 5.75
N VAL A 560 -10.89 -19.62 4.92
CA VAL A 560 -11.36 -21.02 4.93
C VAL A 560 -11.16 -21.63 6.32
N ALA A 561 -10.01 -21.37 6.95
CA ALA A 561 -9.73 -21.83 8.30
C ALA A 561 -10.76 -21.31 9.31
N LYS A 562 -11.17 -20.04 9.17
CA LYS A 562 -12.21 -19.45 10.01
C LYS A 562 -13.59 -20.08 9.77
N TRP A 563 -13.92 -20.40 8.52
CA TRP A 563 -15.15 -21.11 8.21
C TRP A 563 -15.16 -22.53 8.83
N ILE A 564 -14.10 -23.31 8.65
CA ILE A 564 -13.98 -24.66 9.22
C ILE A 564 -14.13 -24.64 10.74
N LYS A 565 -13.45 -23.72 11.44
CA LYS A 565 -13.56 -23.56 12.90
C LYS A 565 -15.01 -23.27 13.32
N ASN A 566 -15.72 -22.42 12.58
CA ASN A 566 -17.10 -22.04 12.90
C ASN A 566 -18.13 -23.13 12.61
N ASP A 567 -17.91 -23.95 11.58
CA ASP A 567 -18.85 -24.98 11.13
C ASP A 567 -18.69 -26.29 11.92
N PHE A 568 -17.43 -26.74 12.11
CA PHE A 568 -17.12 -28.01 12.77
C PHE A 568 -16.77 -27.85 14.25
N GLY A 569 -16.37 -26.66 14.67
CA GLY A 569 -15.99 -26.36 16.05
C GLY A 569 -14.47 -26.43 16.31
N PRO A 570 -14.03 -25.94 17.49
CA PRO A 570 -12.62 -25.76 17.84
C PRO A 570 -11.88 -27.07 18.20
N LYS A 571 -12.59 -28.08 18.73
CA LYS A 571 -12.04 -29.38 19.16
C LYS A 571 -12.28 -30.48 18.13
N HIS A 572 -12.64 -30.12 16.90
CA HIS A 572 -12.89 -31.07 15.82
C HIS A 572 -11.60 -31.45 15.11
N ARG A 573 -11.52 -32.70 14.64
CA ARG A 573 -10.32 -33.23 13.95
C ARG A 573 -9.88 -32.39 12.75
N LEU A 574 -10.83 -31.96 11.91
CA LEU A 574 -10.56 -31.09 10.76
C LEU A 574 -9.93 -29.75 11.16
N THR A 575 -10.41 -29.14 12.24
CA THR A 575 -9.86 -27.87 12.76
C THR A 575 -8.44 -28.07 13.29
N ALA A 576 -8.15 -29.24 13.88
CA ALA A 576 -6.80 -29.60 14.31
C ALA A 576 -5.81 -29.74 13.14
N VAL A 577 -6.26 -30.27 11.98
CA VAL A 577 -5.45 -30.31 10.74
C VAL A 577 -5.13 -28.89 10.28
N PHE A 578 -6.13 -28.00 10.19
CA PHE A 578 -5.91 -26.59 9.83
C PHE A 578 -4.97 -25.88 10.80
N MET A 579 -5.08 -26.14 12.10
CA MET A 579 -4.17 -25.61 13.11
C MET A 579 -2.73 -26.07 12.88
N THR A 580 -2.52 -27.36 12.63
CA THR A 580 -1.20 -27.93 12.34
C THR A 580 -0.57 -27.29 11.08
N HIS A 581 -1.36 -27.10 10.04
CA HIS A 581 -0.92 -26.42 8.81
C HIS A 581 -0.58 -24.94 9.05
N ALA A 582 -1.40 -24.22 9.83
CA ALA A 582 -1.15 -22.82 10.18
C ALA A 582 0.17 -22.66 10.97
N VAL A 583 0.49 -23.61 11.85
CA VAL A 583 1.77 -23.65 12.57
C VAL A 583 2.94 -23.92 11.61
N LEU A 584 2.83 -24.92 10.74
CA LEU A 584 3.90 -25.29 9.81
C LEU A 584 4.21 -24.23 8.74
N ASN A 585 3.19 -23.49 8.33
CA ASN A 585 3.28 -22.38 7.37
C ASN A 585 3.53 -21.01 8.03
N ASP A 586 3.63 -20.94 9.36
CA ASP A 586 3.84 -19.71 10.14
C ASP A 586 2.79 -18.60 9.88
N ASN A 587 1.53 -18.99 9.61
CA ASN A 587 0.45 -18.07 9.29
C ASN A 587 -0.06 -17.34 10.56
N SER A 588 0.56 -16.22 10.86
CA SER A 588 0.29 -15.42 12.08
C SER A 588 -1.15 -14.92 12.16
N ASN A 589 -1.81 -14.66 11.02
CA ASN A 589 -3.19 -14.18 10.99
C ASN A 589 -4.17 -15.24 11.48
N ILE A 590 -4.03 -16.48 11.00
CA ILE A 590 -4.88 -17.62 11.43
C ILE A 590 -4.56 -18.00 12.88
N LEU A 591 -3.27 -18.09 13.24
CA LEU A 591 -2.85 -18.44 14.61
C LEU A 591 -3.41 -17.44 15.63
N ARG A 592 -3.39 -16.14 15.33
CA ARG A 592 -3.98 -15.13 16.21
C ARG A 592 -5.49 -15.33 16.40
N GLN A 593 -6.22 -15.67 15.34
CA GLN A 593 -7.66 -15.93 15.41
C GLN A 593 -7.99 -17.23 16.14
N TYR A 594 -7.16 -18.26 16.01
CA TYR A 594 -7.39 -19.56 16.64
C TYR A 594 -7.09 -19.54 18.14
N LEU A 595 -6.05 -18.79 18.54
CA LEU A 595 -5.50 -18.83 19.91
C LEU A 595 -5.96 -17.67 20.81
N HIS A 596 -6.27 -16.50 20.24
CA HIS A 596 -6.50 -15.28 21.00
C HIS A 596 -7.89 -14.66 20.83
N ASP A 597 -8.78 -15.25 20.03
CA ASP A 597 -10.15 -14.75 19.87
C ASP A 597 -10.93 -14.93 21.19
N PRO A 598 -11.39 -13.84 21.86
CA PRO A 598 -12.12 -13.94 23.11
C PRO A 598 -13.59 -14.35 22.93
N VAL A 599 -14.12 -14.28 21.70
CA VAL A 599 -15.55 -14.52 21.41
C VAL A 599 -15.81 -15.99 21.08
N THR A 600 -14.83 -16.70 20.53
CA THR A 600 -14.95 -18.10 20.15
C THR A 600 -14.05 -18.98 21.00
N PHE A 601 -14.48 -20.21 21.29
CA PHE A 601 -13.63 -21.20 21.95
C PHE A 601 -12.29 -21.36 21.22
N ARG A 602 -11.20 -21.42 21.99
CA ARG A 602 -9.82 -21.50 21.47
C ARG A 602 -9.56 -22.88 20.85
N VAL A 603 -8.82 -22.91 19.76
CA VAL A 603 -8.33 -24.18 19.19
C VAL A 603 -7.13 -24.64 20.01
N PRO A 604 -7.10 -25.89 20.52
CA PRO A 604 -5.98 -26.36 21.35
C PRO A 604 -4.64 -26.39 20.61
N ILE A 605 -3.57 -26.13 21.35
CA ILE A 605 -2.18 -26.35 20.92
C ILE A 605 -1.67 -27.65 21.53
N THR A 606 -0.78 -28.36 20.81
CA THR A 606 -0.26 -29.68 21.24
C THR A 606 1.26 -29.70 21.24
N LEU A 607 1.85 -30.64 21.98
CA LEU A 607 3.30 -30.88 21.94
C LEU A 607 3.76 -31.30 20.53
N LYS A 608 2.93 -32.09 19.81
CA LYS A 608 3.16 -32.50 18.42
C LYS A 608 3.47 -31.31 17.50
N HIS A 609 2.81 -30.15 17.69
CA HIS A 609 3.13 -28.94 16.91
C HIS A 609 4.59 -28.50 17.07
N PHE A 610 5.13 -28.57 18.29
CA PHE A 610 6.52 -28.23 18.57
C PHE A 610 7.49 -29.31 18.06
N GLU A 611 7.12 -30.59 18.12
CA GLU A 611 7.91 -31.70 17.58
C GLU A 611 8.05 -31.63 16.05
N LEU A 612 6.96 -31.31 15.35
CA LEU A 612 6.97 -31.09 13.90
C LEU A 612 7.88 -29.90 13.51
N LEU A 613 7.81 -28.79 14.25
CA LEU A 613 8.70 -27.64 14.04
C LEU A 613 10.17 -27.96 14.38
N ALA A 614 10.41 -28.77 15.41
CA ALA A 614 11.75 -29.24 15.77
C ALA A 614 12.35 -30.08 14.65
N ARG A 615 11.57 -31.01 14.07
CA ARG A 615 11.96 -31.82 12.92
C ARG A 615 12.37 -30.97 11.71
N LEU A 616 11.65 -29.87 11.46
CA LEU A 616 11.96 -28.92 10.38
C LEU A 616 13.03 -27.87 10.74
N GLY A 617 13.47 -27.81 12.00
CA GLY A 617 14.42 -26.80 12.49
C GLY A 617 13.89 -25.36 12.50
N ARG A 618 12.56 -25.14 12.39
CA ARG A 618 11.93 -23.81 12.25
C ARG A 618 11.60 -23.16 13.58
N ALA A 619 11.70 -21.83 13.66
CA ALA A 619 11.28 -21.10 14.84
C ALA A 619 9.76 -21.26 15.10
N PRO A 620 9.32 -21.63 16.32
CA PRO A 620 7.90 -21.58 16.66
C PRO A 620 7.40 -20.15 16.73
N ASN A 621 6.20 -19.91 16.16
CA ASN A 621 5.55 -18.61 16.20
C ASN A 621 5.31 -18.14 17.64
N TYR A 622 5.54 -16.85 17.91
CA TYR A 622 5.37 -16.27 19.24
C TYR A 622 3.94 -16.43 19.81
N ASN A 623 2.91 -16.45 18.94
CA ASN A 623 1.52 -16.65 19.36
C ASN A 623 1.30 -17.99 20.10
N LEU A 624 2.10 -19.03 19.81
CA LEU A 624 2.04 -20.30 20.54
C LEU A 624 2.49 -20.14 22.00
N PHE A 625 3.59 -19.44 22.23
CA PHE A 625 4.08 -19.17 23.58
C PHE A 625 3.15 -18.23 24.35
N ALA A 626 2.60 -17.21 23.68
CA ALA A 626 1.61 -16.33 24.26
C ALA A 626 0.32 -17.08 24.66
N ALA A 627 -0.10 -18.08 23.88
CA ALA A 627 -1.24 -18.93 24.24
C ALA A 627 -0.96 -19.76 25.51
N ILE A 628 0.25 -20.33 25.65
CA ILE A 628 0.68 -21.04 26.86
C ILE A 628 0.68 -20.11 28.09
N GLN A 629 1.21 -18.89 27.95
CA GLN A 629 1.19 -17.88 29.02
C GLN A 629 -0.23 -17.51 29.46
N ASN A 630 -1.16 -17.46 28.50
CA ASN A 630 -2.57 -17.20 28.71
C ASN A 630 -3.38 -18.43 29.19
N GLY A 631 -2.69 -19.50 29.61
CA GLY A 631 -3.29 -20.67 30.25
C GLY A 631 -3.80 -21.75 29.29
N ALA A 632 -3.17 -21.95 28.14
CA ALA A 632 -3.52 -23.07 27.26
C ALA A 632 -3.36 -24.44 27.97
N GLU A 633 -4.37 -25.30 27.83
CA GLU A 633 -4.33 -26.70 28.27
C GLU A 633 -3.18 -27.45 27.59
N PHE A 634 -2.65 -28.47 28.27
CA PHE A 634 -1.56 -29.30 27.76
C PHE A 634 -2.12 -30.57 27.14
N PHE A 635 -1.79 -30.80 25.88
CA PHE A 635 -2.10 -32.01 25.12
C PHE A 635 -0.84 -32.50 24.40
N HIS A 636 -0.61 -33.80 24.34
CA HIS A 636 0.50 -34.37 23.56
C HIS A 636 0.19 -34.29 22.07
N SER A 637 -1.01 -34.68 21.66
CA SER A 637 -1.43 -34.69 20.26
C SER A 637 -2.92 -34.36 20.10
N GLU A 638 -3.39 -34.24 18.86
CA GLU A 638 -4.78 -33.90 18.55
C GLU A 638 -5.79 -34.95 19.03
N GLU A 639 -5.35 -36.21 19.16
CA GLU A 639 -6.17 -37.32 19.65
C GLU A 639 -6.57 -37.17 21.13
N ASP A 640 -5.85 -36.35 21.91
CA ASP A 640 -6.13 -36.16 23.34
C ASP A 640 -7.37 -35.30 23.62
N TYR A 641 -7.84 -34.52 22.64
CA TYR A 641 -8.99 -33.61 22.82
C TYR A 641 -10.07 -33.73 21.75
N VAL A 642 -9.86 -34.52 20.70
CA VAL A 642 -10.85 -34.81 19.67
C VAL A 642 -11.68 -36.02 20.11
N ASP A 643 -12.97 -35.80 20.39
CA ASP A 643 -13.89 -36.88 20.77
C ASP A 643 -14.07 -37.89 19.63
N SER A 644 -13.58 -39.13 19.82
CA SER A 644 -13.66 -40.22 18.84
C SER A 644 -15.09 -40.66 18.49
N ASN A 645 -16.10 -40.23 19.26
CA ASN A 645 -17.51 -40.62 19.11
C ASN A 645 -18.35 -39.66 18.23
N LEU A 646 -17.79 -38.52 17.80
CA LEU A 646 -18.50 -37.56 16.93
C LEU A 646 -18.25 -37.81 15.43
N ASP A 647 -17.36 -38.74 15.07
CA ASP A 647 -16.77 -38.77 13.73
C ASP A 647 -17.64 -39.43 12.64
N TYR A 648 -18.75 -40.12 12.92
CA TYR A 648 -19.51 -40.80 11.83
C TYR A 648 -21.05 -40.89 11.95
N SER A 649 -21.71 -40.17 12.87
CA SER A 649 -23.18 -40.20 12.91
C SER A 649 -23.82 -38.96 13.49
N SER A 650 -24.68 -38.34 12.67
CA SER A 650 -25.93 -37.64 13.02
C SER A 650 -26.02 -36.25 12.39
N ARG A 651 -26.50 -36.22 11.15
CA ARG A 651 -27.22 -35.07 10.62
C ARG A 651 -28.59 -35.03 11.29
N ASN A 652 -28.64 -34.55 12.54
CA ASN A 652 -29.91 -34.33 13.23
C ASN A 652 -29.81 -33.24 14.30
N HIS A 653 -29.48 -32.00 13.90
CA HIS A 653 -29.87 -30.83 14.67
C HIS A 653 -30.50 -29.76 13.80
N LYS A 654 -31.83 -29.65 13.94
CA LYS A 654 -32.60 -28.45 13.64
C LYS A 654 -31.99 -27.30 14.43
N ASN A 655 -31.44 -26.31 13.74
CA ASN A 655 -31.15 -25.00 14.32
C ASN A 655 -32.48 -24.37 14.77
N LYS A 656 -32.84 -24.56 16.04
CA LYS A 656 -33.89 -23.78 16.70
C LYS A 656 -33.19 -22.62 17.40
N TYR A 657 -32.97 -21.54 16.66
CA TYR A 657 -32.74 -20.23 17.27
C TYR A 657 -33.96 -19.90 18.12
N LYS A 658 -33.82 -20.00 19.44
CA LYS A 658 -34.81 -19.52 20.40
C LYS A 658 -34.71 -18.00 20.43
N SER A 659 -35.47 -17.36 19.53
CA SER A 659 -35.82 -15.95 19.64
C SER A 659 -36.63 -15.76 20.92
N THR A 660 -36.04 -15.10 21.92
CA THR A 660 -36.77 -14.55 23.06
C THR A 660 -37.54 -13.32 22.60
N ARG A 661 -38.73 -13.55 22.03
CA ARG A 661 -39.87 -12.62 22.12
C ARG A 661 -40.88 -13.24 23.08
N GLY A 662 -40.74 -12.89 24.35
CA GLY A 662 -41.79 -13.10 25.35
C GLY A 662 -42.57 -11.81 25.50
N SER A 663 -43.79 -11.79 24.96
CA SER A 663 -44.84 -10.86 25.34
C SER A 663 -46.00 -11.70 25.86
N THR A 664 -46.30 -11.55 27.16
CA THR A 664 -47.55 -11.96 27.77
C THR A 664 -47.89 -10.96 28.88
N SER A 665 -48.71 -9.97 28.49
CA SER A 665 -49.92 -9.47 29.14
C SER A 665 -50.06 -9.48 30.67
N HIS A 666 -50.43 -8.31 31.21
CA HIS A 666 -51.44 -8.13 32.27
C HIS A 666 -51.98 -6.67 32.21
N PRO A 667 -53.16 -6.37 32.78
CA PRO A 667 -54.45 -6.33 32.08
C PRO A 667 -54.96 -4.91 31.82
N GLN A 668 -55.99 -4.83 30.98
CA GLN A 668 -56.75 -3.62 30.70
C GLN A 668 -57.49 -3.08 31.93
N VAL A 669 -57.39 -1.78 32.14
CA VAL A 669 -58.46 -0.98 32.76
C VAL A 669 -58.88 0.05 31.72
N SER A 670 -60.13 -0.09 31.29
CA SER A 670 -60.85 0.78 30.38
C SER A 670 -61.20 2.11 31.04
N VAL A 671 -60.89 3.22 30.38
CA VAL A 671 -61.67 4.45 30.51
C VAL A 671 -61.92 5.00 29.09
N VAL A 672 -63.19 4.93 28.71
CA VAL A 672 -63.83 5.59 27.57
C VAL A 672 -63.78 7.11 27.86
N ILE A 673 -63.51 8.00 26.90
CA ILE A 673 -64.54 8.86 26.27
C ILE A 673 -63.86 9.87 25.33
N ASP A 674 -64.45 9.95 24.14
CA ASP A 674 -64.64 11.04 23.16
C ASP A 674 -63.51 11.78 22.42
N ARG A 675 -63.71 11.74 21.10
CA ARG A 675 -63.23 12.66 20.06
C ARG A 675 -63.94 14.01 20.18
N THR A 676 -63.23 15.12 20.01
CA THR A 676 -63.67 16.30 19.23
C THR A 676 -62.47 17.21 18.90
N GLY A 677 -62.49 17.85 17.72
CA GLY A 677 -61.90 19.19 17.51
C GLY A 677 -60.67 19.37 16.62
N SER A 678 -60.90 19.61 15.33
CA SER A 678 -60.37 20.73 14.48
C SER A 678 -58.89 21.21 14.53
N ILE A 679 -58.14 20.95 13.44
CA ILE A 679 -57.42 21.84 12.46
C ILE A 679 -57.32 23.36 12.80
N PRO A 680 -56.34 24.19 12.30
CA PRO A 680 -54.91 24.06 11.95
C PRO A 680 -54.03 25.17 12.64
N SER A 681 -52.71 25.30 12.44
CA SER A 681 -52.12 26.26 11.47
C SER A 681 -50.60 26.43 11.64
N ASN A 682 -49.99 26.82 10.51
CA ASN A 682 -48.59 27.14 10.20
C ASN A 682 -47.85 28.03 11.20
N ALA A 683 -46.52 27.89 11.25
CA ALA A 683 -45.59 28.98 10.89
C ALA A 683 -44.12 28.51 10.88
N ASP A 684 -43.41 29.08 9.91
CA ASP A 684 -41.99 29.02 9.63
C ASP A 684 -41.07 29.42 10.81
N PHE A 685 -39.80 28.99 10.72
CA PHE A 685 -38.57 29.79 10.77
C PHE A 685 -37.41 28.98 11.36
N ASP A 686 -36.58 28.44 10.46
CA ASP A 686 -35.20 28.87 10.18
C ASP A 686 -34.19 29.13 11.33
N ILE A 687 -32.93 28.85 10.99
CA ILE A 687 -31.66 29.36 11.57
C ILE A 687 -30.92 28.46 12.61
N SER A 688 -29.93 27.76 12.05
CA SER A 688 -28.51 27.69 12.42
C SER A 688 -28.08 27.45 13.88
N THR A 689 -27.25 26.42 14.09
CA THR A 689 -26.21 26.45 15.14
C THR A 689 -24.89 25.86 14.63
N LEU A 690 -23.89 26.75 14.50
CA LEU A 690 -22.48 26.45 14.37
C LEU A 690 -21.79 26.83 15.70
N GLY A 691 -21.08 25.88 16.29
CA GLY A 691 -19.70 26.12 16.72
C GLY A 691 -19.40 26.52 18.17
N LYS A 692 -18.69 25.58 18.83
CA LYS A 692 -17.47 25.76 19.66
C LYS A 692 -17.59 26.48 21.02
N LYS A 693 -17.14 25.79 22.09
CA LYS A 693 -15.80 25.93 22.72
C LYS A 693 -15.68 25.11 24.01
N ARG A 694 -14.57 24.39 24.18
CA ARG A 694 -14.03 23.90 25.47
C ARG A 694 -13.31 25.05 26.20
N PRO A 695 -13.21 25.02 27.54
CA PRO A 695 -11.89 24.87 28.21
C PRO A 695 -11.95 24.07 29.55
N ARG A 696 -11.04 23.11 29.80
CA ARG A 696 -9.80 23.12 30.64
C ARG A 696 -9.96 22.62 32.11
N ARG A 697 -9.20 21.54 32.41
CA ARG A 697 -8.45 21.08 33.63
C ARG A 697 -8.73 21.79 34.97
N SER A 698 -8.79 21.10 36.13
CA SER A 698 -7.68 20.40 36.84
C SER A 698 -8.27 19.56 38.02
N ALA A 699 -7.74 18.36 38.33
CA ALA A 699 -6.93 18.00 39.53
C ALA A 699 -7.49 18.49 40.90
N ALA A 700 -7.45 17.82 42.05
CA ALA A 700 -7.10 16.50 42.58
C ALA A 700 -7.32 16.65 44.12
N GLU A 701 -7.68 15.59 44.86
CA GLU A 701 -7.15 15.23 46.20
C GLU A 701 -8.14 14.49 47.12
N ASN A 702 -7.54 13.53 47.83
CA ASN A 702 -8.07 12.54 48.76
C ASN A 702 -8.39 13.09 50.16
N ARG A 703 -9.22 12.33 50.90
CA ARG A 703 -9.12 11.92 52.33
C ARG A 703 -10.54 11.75 52.90
N SER A 704 -10.88 10.93 53.89
CA SER A 704 -10.40 9.68 54.52
C SER A 704 -11.20 9.52 55.82
N TYR A 705 -11.53 8.27 56.21
CA TYR A 705 -11.92 7.77 57.54
C TYR A 705 -13.28 8.13 58.16
N LEU A 706 -14.06 7.09 58.52
CA LEU A 706 -14.27 6.62 59.90
C LEU A 706 -15.37 5.52 59.94
N ILE A 707 -14.99 4.33 60.43
CA ILE A 707 -15.84 3.25 60.99
C ILE A 707 -15.80 3.51 62.52
N PRO A 708 -16.87 3.35 63.37
CA PRO A 708 -17.30 1.99 63.78
C PRO A 708 -18.67 1.74 64.47
N ASN A 709 -19.01 0.43 64.52
CA ASN A 709 -19.62 -0.36 65.63
C ASN A 709 -21.07 -0.89 65.59
N SER A 710 -21.16 -2.11 66.17
CA SER A 710 -22.26 -2.81 66.89
C SER A 710 -23.08 -3.84 66.10
N ASP A 711 -22.89 -5.16 66.30
CA ASP A 711 -23.62 -6.10 67.24
C ASP A 711 -25.15 -6.08 67.00
N ASP A 712 -25.92 -7.16 66.80
CA ASP A 712 -25.90 -8.54 67.34
C ASP A 712 -26.80 -9.47 66.49
N GLU A 713 -26.75 -10.78 66.78
CA GLU A 713 -27.76 -11.87 66.62
C GLU A 713 -27.36 -13.12 65.80
N VAL A 714 -26.79 -14.10 66.53
CA VAL A 714 -27.18 -15.53 66.66
C VAL A 714 -28.59 -15.88 66.12
N ASP A 715 -28.93 -17.04 65.54
CA ASP A 715 -28.53 -18.42 65.87
C ASP A 715 -28.94 -19.44 64.76
N ALA A 716 -28.16 -20.52 64.71
CA ALA A 716 -28.35 -21.91 64.25
C ALA A 716 -29.41 -22.35 63.20
N MET A 717 -28.95 -23.11 62.19
CA MET A 717 -29.43 -24.49 61.96
C MET A 717 -28.51 -25.28 60.99
N GLU A 718 -27.85 -26.30 61.54
CA GLU A 718 -27.17 -27.38 60.80
C GLU A 718 -28.19 -28.27 60.07
N VAL A 719 -27.92 -28.58 58.79
CA VAL A 719 -28.34 -29.83 58.14
C VAL A 719 -27.22 -30.29 57.22
N ASP A 720 -26.63 -31.43 57.59
CA ASP A 720 -25.69 -32.27 56.83
C ASP A 720 -26.19 -32.62 55.42
N MET A 721 -25.33 -32.53 54.41
CA MET A 721 -25.32 -33.37 53.20
C MET A 721 -23.92 -33.31 52.54
N PRO A 722 -23.48 -34.38 51.85
CA PRO A 722 -22.20 -35.04 52.13
C PRO A 722 -21.03 -34.63 51.24
N GLU A 723 -19.83 -34.79 51.80
CA GLU A 723 -18.56 -34.80 51.10
C GLU A 723 -18.51 -35.89 50.01
N GLU A 724 -18.57 -35.51 48.74
CA GLU A 724 -17.91 -36.27 47.66
C GLU A 724 -16.60 -35.56 47.29
N LYS A 725 -15.55 -35.92 48.04
CA LYS A 725 -14.15 -35.68 47.69
C LYS A 725 -13.81 -36.45 46.41
N ALA A 726 -14.06 -35.84 45.25
CA ALA A 726 -13.31 -36.15 44.04
C ALA A 726 -12.07 -35.26 43.98
N ASN A 727 -10.94 -35.82 44.42
CA ASN A 727 -9.59 -35.29 44.24
C ASN A 727 -9.29 -35.02 42.75
N LEU A 728 -9.69 -33.87 42.20
CA LEU A 728 -9.06 -33.32 41.01
C LEU A 728 -7.79 -32.59 41.45
N LYS A 729 -6.66 -33.33 41.44
CA LYS A 729 -5.34 -32.69 41.42
C LYS A 729 -5.39 -31.61 40.34
N LEU A 730 -5.31 -30.34 40.74
CA LEU A 730 -5.31 -29.20 39.84
C LEU A 730 -4.06 -29.33 38.96
N VAL A 731 -4.19 -29.98 37.80
CA VAL A 731 -3.08 -30.24 36.91
C VAL A 731 -2.58 -28.89 36.42
N ASN A 732 -1.39 -28.49 36.87
CA ASN A 732 -0.81 -27.24 36.46
C ASN A 732 -0.27 -27.39 35.03
N HIS A 733 -1.14 -27.18 34.03
CA HIS A 733 -0.80 -27.33 32.61
C HIS A 733 0.42 -26.51 32.20
N LEU A 734 0.66 -25.34 32.83
CA LEU A 734 1.86 -24.54 32.58
C LEU A 734 3.15 -25.29 32.99
N GLN A 735 3.13 -26.03 34.10
CA GLN A 735 4.28 -26.84 34.53
C GLN A 735 4.50 -28.03 33.59
N LEU A 736 3.43 -28.65 33.09
CA LEU A 736 3.53 -29.71 32.07
C LEU A 736 4.17 -29.17 30.77
N TRP A 737 3.70 -28.02 30.28
CA TRP A 737 4.30 -27.33 29.14
C TRP A 737 5.80 -27.07 29.36
N VAL A 738 6.18 -26.50 30.51
CA VAL A 738 7.59 -26.21 30.83
C VAL A 738 8.45 -27.48 30.90
N LYS A 739 7.89 -28.58 31.44
CA LYS A 739 8.57 -29.87 31.53
C LYS A 739 8.83 -30.46 30.15
N TYR A 740 7.79 -30.67 29.35
CA TYR A 740 7.89 -31.36 28.06
C TYR A 740 8.63 -30.52 27.01
N LEU A 741 8.42 -29.19 26.96
CA LEU A 741 9.24 -28.31 26.12
C LEU A 741 10.71 -28.28 26.58
N GLY A 742 10.96 -28.46 27.87
CA GLY A 742 12.31 -28.61 28.42
C GLY A 742 12.99 -29.91 28.00
N ASP A 743 12.25 -31.01 27.97
CA ASP A 743 12.77 -32.29 27.51
C ASP A 743 12.99 -32.30 25.99
N LEU A 744 12.09 -31.69 25.21
CA LEU A 744 12.29 -31.45 23.76
C LEU A 744 13.53 -30.58 23.50
N GLN A 745 13.74 -29.52 24.28
CA GLN A 745 14.95 -28.69 24.18
C GLN A 745 16.22 -29.51 24.45
N LYS A 746 16.23 -30.40 25.45
CA LYS A 746 17.38 -31.27 25.74
C LYS A 746 17.65 -32.24 24.59
N ALA A 747 16.61 -32.83 24.01
CA ALA A 747 16.74 -33.73 22.87
C ALA A 747 17.37 -33.01 21.66
N GLU A 748 16.89 -31.81 21.31
CA GLU A 748 17.45 -31.01 20.21
C GLU A 748 18.88 -30.52 20.50
N GLN A 749 19.21 -30.20 21.75
CA GLN A 749 20.60 -29.91 22.15
C GLN A 749 21.51 -31.13 22.01
N ALA A 750 21.01 -32.35 22.30
CA ALA A 750 21.77 -33.58 22.13
C ALA A 750 22.04 -33.85 20.64
N LYS A 751 21.03 -33.71 19.78
CA LYS A 751 21.17 -33.80 18.31
C LYS A 751 22.20 -32.81 17.78
N PHE A 752 22.12 -31.54 18.18
CA PHE A 752 23.11 -30.52 17.79
C PHE A 752 24.54 -30.86 18.24
N ARG A 753 24.71 -31.39 19.47
CA ARG A 753 26.03 -31.84 19.96
C ARG A 753 26.56 -33.03 19.16
N GLU A 754 25.69 -33.95 18.75
CA GLU A 754 26.05 -35.09 17.93
C GLU A 754 26.45 -34.67 16.51
N GLN A 755 25.68 -33.79 15.87
CA GLN A 755 26.02 -33.21 14.57
C GLN A 755 27.36 -32.46 14.62
N LYS A 756 27.61 -31.69 15.68
CA LYS A 756 28.91 -31.05 15.90
C LYS A 756 30.06 -32.06 16.08
N LYS A 757 29.82 -33.20 16.73
CA LYS A 757 30.81 -34.28 16.87
C LYS A 757 31.10 -34.96 15.53
N ARG A 758 30.08 -35.22 14.70
CA ARG A 758 30.24 -35.79 13.35
C ARG A 758 30.98 -34.84 12.42
N ALA A 759 30.63 -33.54 12.44
CA ALA A 759 31.29 -32.51 11.63
C ALA A 759 32.73 -32.23 12.07
N GLY A 760 33.06 -32.38 13.36
CA GLY A 760 34.43 -32.20 13.88
C GLY A 760 35.47 -33.20 13.37
N GLY A 761 35.06 -34.24 12.64
CA GLY A 761 35.96 -35.16 11.93
C GLY A 761 36.42 -34.65 10.55
N GLN A 762 35.80 -33.60 10.03
CA GLN A 762 36.17 -32.92 8.77
C GLN A 762 36.53 -31.45 9.09
N SER A 763 37.66 -30.96 8.61
CA SER A 763 38.19 -29.64 8.99
C SER A 763 37.23 -28.49 8.63
N ASN A 764 36.97 -27.61 9.60
CA ASN A 764 36.39 -26.25 9.50
C ASN A 764 34.94 -26.08 8.96
N VAL A 765 34.00 -26.97 9.33
CA VAL A 765 32.56 -26.68 9.13
C VAL A 765 31.95 -26.12 10.42
N ASP A 766 31.51 -24.84 10.40
CA ASP A 766 30.80 -24.21 11.52
C ASP A 766 29.33 -24.66 11.55
N VAL A 767 28.99 -25.54 12.48
CA VAL A 767 27.61 -26.04 12.66
C VAL A 767 26.81 -25.03 13.48
N VAL A 768 25.95 -24.27 12.80
CA VAL A 768 25.08 -23.26 13.41
C VAL A 768 23.85 -23.92 14.07
N LYS A 769 23.42 -23.40 15.22
CA LYS A 769 22.17 -23.86 15.88
C LYS A 769 20.95 -23.56 15.00
N THR A 770 20.00 -24.49 14.95
CA THR A 770 18.71 -24.29 14.28
C THR A 770 17.93 -23.12 14.88
N GLU A 771 17.09 -22.47 14.07
CA GLU A 771 16.23 -21.38 14.52
C GLU A 771 15.20 -21.86 15.55
N PHE A 772 14.74 -23.11 15.44
CA PHE A 772 13.94 -23.77 16.48
C PHE A 772 14.64 -23.75 17.84
N LEU A 773 15.88 -24.25 17.90
CA LEU A 773 16.61 -24.38 19.17
C LEU A 773 16.93 -23.01 19.79
N LYS A 774 17.27 -22.00 18.97
CA LYS A 774 17.47 -20.62 19.43
C LYS A 774 16.18 -20.06 20.04
N THR A 775 15.08 -20.15 19.31
CA THR A 775 13.77 -19.57 19.69
C THR A 775 13.18 -20.27 20.92
N LEU A 776 13.22 -21.61 20.96
CA LEU A 776 12.76 -22.40 22.10
C LEU A 776 13.57 -22.07 23.36
N SER A 777 14.90 -21.91 23.25
CA SER A 777 15.76 -21.59 24.40
C SER A 777 15.44 -20.24 25.03
N THR A 778 15.16 -19.23 24.21
CA THR A 778 14.79 -17.89 24.67
C THR A 778 13.40 -17.89 25.29
N ASN A 779 12.39 -18.43 24.59
CA ASN A 779 11.00 -18.40 25.04
C ASN A 779 10.76 -19.33 26.25
N LEU A 780 11.44 -20.48 26.34
CA LEU A 780 11.30 -21.36 27.50
C LEU A 780 11.89 -20.73 28.78
N ARG A 781 12.95 -19.92 28.66
CA ARG A 781 13.46 -19.14 29.79
C ARG A 781 12.42 -18.13 30.28
N ALA A 782 11.74 -17.45 29.35
CA ALA A 782 10.66 -16.54 29.68
C ALA A 782 9.46 -17.27 30.32
N LEU A 783 9.06 -18.43 29.78
CA LEU A 783 7.99 -19.26 30.36
C LEU A 783 8.32 -19.76 31.78
N ARG A 784 9.57 -20.18 32.05
CA ARG A 784 10.01 -20.56 33.40
C ARG A 784 9.89 -19.39 34.38
N LYS A 785 10.40 -18.21 33.99
CA LYS A 785 10.28 -16.99 34.80
C LYS A 785 8.81 -16.65 35.10
N TYR A 786 7.95 -16.74 34.09
CA TYR A 786 6.51 -16.49 34.24
C TYR A 786 5.83 -17.53 35.14
N ALA A 787 6.19 -18.81 35.03
CA ALA A 787 5.68 -19.86 35.91
C ALA A 787 6.10 -19.64 37.37
N ASP A 788 7.35 -19.22 37.60
CA ASP A 788 7.87 -18.89 38.93
C ASP A 788 7.17 -17.65 39.52
N GLU A 789 6.95 -16.60 38.71
CA GLU A 789 6.20 -15.40 39.11
C GLU A 789 4.75 -15.73 39.45
N LYS A 790 4.07 -16.54 38.62
CA LYS A 790 2.68 -16.97 38.87
C LYS A 790 2.56 -17.81 40.15
N ARG A 791 3.55 -18.67 40.41
CA ARG A 791 3.62 -19.44 41.65
C ARG A 791 3.76 -18.54 42.87
N LYS A 792 4.66 -17.55 42.82
CA LYS A 792 4.82 -16.56 43.90
C LYS A 792 3.54 -15.78 44.16
N THR A 793 2.84 -15.33 43.12
CA THR A 793 1.56 -14.60 43.27
C THR A 793 0.42 -15.46 43.81
N SER A 794 0.41 -16.78 43.52
CA SER A 794 -0.59 -17.70 44.06
C SER A 794 -0.27 -18.12 45.51
N GLU A 795 1.02 -18.25 45.86
CA GLU A 795 1.45 -18.55 47.23
C GLU A 795 1.27 -17.35 48.19
N THR A 796 1.23 -16.10 47.69
CA THR A 796 0.95 -14.90 48.51
C THR A 796 -0.51 -14.67 48.89
N PHE A 797 -1.47 -15.47 48.39
CA PHE A 797 -2.89 -15.34 48.77
C PHE A 797 -3.32 -16.22 49.96
N ASP A 798 -2.47 -17.16 50.39
CA ASP A 798 -2.76 -18.15 51.46
C ASP A 798 -1.88 -17.99 52.72
N ALA A 799 -1.18 -16.86 52.89
CA ALA A 799 -0.39 -16.59 54.09
C ALA A 799 -0.90 -15.31 54.79
N PRO A 800 -1.29 -15.36 56.07
CA PRO A 800 -1.53 -14.15 56.84
C PRO A 800 -0.19 -13.43 57.06
N ASP A 801 -0.23 -12.10 56.96
CA ASP A 801 0.85 -11.17 57.24
C ASP A 801 1.69 -11.59 58.47
N SER A 802 3.00 -11.77 58.24
CA SER A 802 3.98 -11.52 59.27
C SER A 802 5.00 -10.54 58.70
N ASP A 803 4.87 -9.28 59.11
CA ASP A 803 5.94 -8.29 59.14
C ASP A 803 7.23 -8.94 59.62
N TYR A 804 8.36 -8.70 58.94
CA TYR A 804 9.66 -8.32 59.51
C TYR A 804 10.66 -8.04 58.36
N GLU A 805 10.99 -6.75 58.24
CA GLU A 805 12.31 -6.15 58.01
C GLU A 805 13.24 -6.68 56.89
N ASP A 806 13.31 -5.86 55.84
CA ASP A 806 14.52 -5.21 55.29
C ASP A 806 15.89 -5.88 55.55
N ASP A 807 16.51 -6.42 54.49
CA ASP A 807 17.95 -6.30 54.31
C ASP A 807 18.37 -6.48 52.84
N GLU A 808 19.00 -5.41 52.36
CA GLU A 808 19.60 -5.17 51.06
C GLU A 808 20.77 -6.13 50.76
N TYR A 809 20.76 -6.86 49.63
CA TYR A 809 22.00 -7.50 49.13
C TYR A 809 22.14 -7.56 47.59
N ILE A 810 22.64 -6.45 47.06
CA ILE A 810 23.69 -6.27 46.04
C ILE A 810 23.92 -7.39 45.00
N TYR A 811 23.64 -7.02 43.75
CA TYR A 811 23.98 -7.70 42.49
C TYR A 811 25.50 -7.89 42.32
N LYS A 812 25.97 -9.15 42.28
CA LYS A 812 27.36 -9.50 41.89
C LYS A 812 27.43 -10.02 40.44
N SER A 813 28.09 -9.24 39.58
CA SER A 813 28.49 -9.62 38.23
C SER A 813 29.47 -10.81 38.24
N PRO A 814 29.39 -11.77 37.29
CA PRO A 814 30.29 -12.93 37.27
C PRO A 814 31.69 -12.57 36.77
N ARG A 815 32.69 -12.90 37.60
CA ARG A 815 34.14 -12.80 37.32
C ARG A 815 34.52 -13.47 36.00
N SER A 816 35.29 -12.74 35.19
CA SER A 816 36.06 -13.25 34.06
C SER A 816 37.06 -14.33 34.51
N LYS A 817 37.07 -15.46 33.80
CA LYS A 817 38.04 -16.55 34.05
C LYS A 817 39.43 -16.13 33.58
N LYS A 818 40.38 -16.12 34.52
CA LYS A 818 41.82 -16.13 34.28
C LYS A 818 42.19 -17.30 33.35
N ARG A 819 42.86 -16.97 32.25
CA ARG A 819 43.61 -17.89 31.40
C ARG A 819 44.82 -18.40 32.21
N LYS A 820 45.02 -19.72 32.28
CA LYS A 820 46.28 -20.31 32.74
C LYS A 820 46.97 -20.93 31.51
N LEU A 821 48.18 -20.41 31.27
CA LEU A 821 49.26 -20.79 30.35
C LEU A 821 48.87 -20.89 28.87
#